data_AF-I0YZ45-F1
#
_entry.id   AF-I0YZ45-F1
#
_cell.length_a   1.000
_cell.length_b   1.000
_cell.length_c   1.000
_cell.angle_alpha   90.00
_cell.angle_beta   90.00
_cell.angle_gamma   90.00
#
_symmetry.space_group_name_H-M   'P 1'
#
loop_
_entity.id
_entity.type
_entity.pdbx_description
1 polymer ?
#
loop_
_entity_poly.entity_id
_entity_poly.type
_entity_poly.pdbx_seq_one_letter_code
_entity_poly.pdbx_strand_id
1 'polypeptide(L)'
;MTSNVDQAKGSVKDATSKDATSKVQDAAATNYDFAKNKAADIASAASDKAQEAKGETKSNMKGASNTAQDKAHDAHKEGKSMLETAQDKASGLLGTTQSKAEDAKDTAQDKAHEAHKESKSYFESAKDQAGKLLGQAGDKADEAKGEAKDKAGEAHKESKGLLNSAYDTVSNTASSVVSGSAKLVQNTANYVGDTAEKFTKKSKGAQMIFALVWLKHDLRLDDHPGFVQAADSAQSVIPFFCLAPELYVHLLRTPNGIEGLLGSLADVRHSLRGQGSDLVIRVSPLQAAFQEIVQHCSINEIIAEEEVEHRWLTATSDVSSSLPAGMQWRFWKASLFEDEPYTDNFRDFQRLRGRPIPPLSAPQRLPGLPAGVHAGELPTAEQLLAQLALADSLTLHPEVLEAARGIVEQWPPSGAPVLAHQIACGGEIVVLPALQSYLACRRPAAERASASEPSTSGRLPVEGGLREMSVTVDRFETPAMPLGSFPAIFSQAVSLGTLSRRRAYHEALQAMADTSPFSRFVGGSAAVPARAAMAAAETADFHWHLARADRERRLQGGGAPRHWRWRGHMVDYVSRMPEEEGAHKRADAPALLLVYAPTLPGFGRSEKPALAYSQTLWLDFLREFVTEVVRRPVIVVGNSIGGFLSASLAAACPAIVKGLVLVNTAGKIDPAYTPEAAAEAAIASSSTGPPALVADLISRGLFTYLERSIAKTLVKLYPVDATNADEWLAEEIFRATCDPGALAVFRSVFYLPKPLPLNHLVRDLYRGRALVLQGAKDPLNDARGRAKALQDSCPNVTVHFLDAGHCPHDEAPAEFNKALLVFVEEAVHAQAVAEHKVAVAA
;
A
#
# COMPACT_ATOMS: atom_id res chain seq x y z
N MET A 1 53.67 -42.96 29.26
CA MET A 1 53.93 -44.33 29.74
C MET A 1 54.25 -44.21 31.22
N THR A 2 53.56 -44.75 32.22
CA THR A 2 52.52 -45.77 32.45
C THR A 2 52.16 -45.55 33.95
N SER A 3 50.99 -45.78 34.52
CA SER A 3 49.68 -46.30 34.11
C SER A 3 48.71 -46.00 35.28
N ASN A 4 47.45 -45.72 34.95
CA ASN A 4 46.30 -45.60 35.85
C ASN A 4 46.31 -46.55 37.05
N VAL A 5 46.00 -46.05 38.26
CA VAL A 5 44.85 -46.44 39.09
C VAL A 5 44.62 -45.32 40.13
N ASP A 6 43.91 -44.25 39.75
CA ASP A 6 43.36 -43.23 40.66
C ASP A 6 41.83 -43.38 40.71
N GLN A 7 41.38 -44.41 41.44
CA GLN A 7 40.02 -44.54 41.97
C GLN A 7 40.13 -44.38 43.48
N ALA A 8 40.09 -43.14 43.98
CA ALA A 8 39.72 -42.77 45.37
C ALA A 8 40.13 -41.31 45.68
N LYS A 9 39.35 -40.34 45.18
CA LYS A 9 39.20 -39.05 45.88
C LYS A 9 37.76 -38.94 46.31
N GLY A 10 37.45 -39.68 47.36
CA GLY A 10 36.17 -39.64 48.07
C GLY A 10 36.28 -38.77 49.31
N SER A 11 35.23 -37.96 49.49
CA SER A 11 34.68 -37.42 50.74
C SER A 11 35.38 -36.25 51.47
N VAL A 12 34.49 -35.29 51.80
CA VAL A 12 34.59 -34.22 52.80
C VAL A 12 35.20 -32.89 52.35
N LYS A 13 34.42 -32.12 51.58
CA LYS A 13 34.24 -30.66 51.73
C LYS A 13 33.09 -30.20 50.83
N ASP A 14 31.90 -30.06 51.41
CA ASP A 14 30.81 -29.16 51.00
C ASP A 14 29.53 -29.53 51.77
N ALA A 15 29.45 -29.05 53.01
CA ALA A 15 28.25 -29.14 53.82
C ALA A 15 27.97 -27.76 54.43
N THR A 16 27.23 -26.92 53.69
CA THR A 16 26.34 -25.84 54.18
C THR A 16 25.81 -25.03 52.99
N SER A 17 24.67 -25.47 52.44
CA SER A 17 23.56 -24.67 51.86
C SER A 17 22.61 -25.53 51.04
N LYS A 18 23.04 -26.71 50.55
CA LYS A 18 22.21 -27.60 49.71
C LYS A 18 21.19 -28.46 50.45
N ASP A 19 21.41 -28.75 51.74
CA ASP A 19 20.59 -29.71 52.50
C ASP A 19 19.27 -29.11 53.04
N ALA A 20 19.16 -27.78 53.05
CA ALA A 20 17.90 -27.08 53.33
C ALA A 20 17.08 -26.85 52.04
N THR A 21 17.74 -26.77 50.87
CA THR A 21 17.07 -26.58 49.58
C THR A 21 16.48 -27.88 49.05
N SER A 22 17.11 -29.05 49.30
CA SER A 22 16.57 -30.33 48.85
C SER A 22 15.30 -30.74 49.60
N LYS A 23 15.21 -30.49 50.91
CA LYS A 23 13.99 -30.78 51.70
C LYS A 23 12.78 -29.92 51.30
N VAL A 24 13.02 -28.73 50.73
CA VAL A 24 11.96 -27.86 50.19
C VAL A 24 11.55 -28.29 48.78
N GLN A 25 12.50 -28.77 47.96
CA GLN A 25 12.20 -29.31 46.63
C GLN A 25 11.46 -30.65 46.71
N ASP A 26 11.80 -31.53 47.64
CA ASP A 26 11.13 -32.83 47.81
C ASP A 26 9.68 -32.68 48.32
N ALA A 27 9.42 -31.69 49.19
CA ALA A 27 8.07 -31.34 49.64
C ALA A 27 7.23 -30.67 48.53
N ALA A 28 7.85 -29.88 47.65
CA ALA A 28 7.18 -29.26 46.51
C ALA A 28 6.88 -30.26 45.38
N ALA A 29 7.78 -31.22 45.13
CA ALA A 29 7.58 -32.29 44.15
C ALA A 29 6.45 -33.24 44.59
N THR A 30 6.40 -33.59 45.89
CA THR A 30 5.34 -34.45 46.45
C THR A 30 3.96 -33.78 46.37
N ASN A 31 3.88 -32.46 46.58
CA ASN A 31 2.64 -31.69 46.46
C ASN A 31 2.22 -31.44 45.01
N TYR A 32 3.18 -31.29 44.09
CA TYR A 32 2.91 -31.14 42.65
C TYR A 32 2.39 -32.44 42.05
N ASP A 33 2.98 -33.59 42.40
CA ASP A 33 2.50 -34.90 41.93
C ASP A 33 1.18 -35.32 42.59
N PHE A 34 0.94 -34.94 43.85
CA PHE A 34 -0.38 -35.10 44.49
C PHE A 34 -1.47 -34.25 43.83
N ALA A 35 -1.16 -32.99 43.48
CA ALA A 35 -2.09 -32.10 42.78
C ALA A 35 -2.33 -32.53 41.32
N LYS A 36 -1.29 -33.01 40.63
CA LYS A 36 -1.35 -33.52 39.26
C LYS A 36 -2.16 -34.82 39.17
N ASN A 37 -1.96 -35.76 40.09
CA ASN A 37 -2.72 -37.01 40.12
C ASN A 37 -4.18 -36.77 40.53
N LYS A 38 -4.45 -35.85 41.46
CA LYS A 38 -5.83 -35.47 41.84
C LYS A 38 -6.55 -34.68 40.75
N ALA A 39 -5.84 -33.89 39.95
CA ALA A 39 -6.39 -33.23 38.76
C ALA A 39 -6.65 -34.23 37.61
N ALA A 40 -5.82 -35.28 37.47
CA ALA A 40 -6.05 -36.36 36.51
C ALA A 40 -7.26 -37.23 36.88
N ASP A 41 -7.50 -37.48 38.18
CA ASP A 41 -8.68 -38.19 38.68
C ASP A 41 -9.98 -37.36 38.56
N ILE A 42 -9.88 -36.03 38.65
CA ILE A 42 -11.01 -35.11 38.41
C ILE A 42 -11.30 -34.96 36.92
N ALA A 43 -10.27 -34.96 36.07
CA ALA A 43 -10.43 -34.89 34.62
C ALA A 43 -10.99 -36.19 34.02
N SER A 44 -10.65 -37.37 34.56
CA SER A 44 -11.24 -38.64 34.15
C SER A 44 -12.70 -38.77 34.62
N ALA A 45 -13.02 -38.38 35.86
CA ALA A 45 -14.40 -38.34 36.37
C ALA A 45 -15.30 -37.31 35.63
N ALA A 46 -14.72 -36.22 35.11
CA ALA A 46 -15.43 -35.23 34.29
C ALA A 46 -15.58 -35.67 32.82
N SER A 47 -14.62 -36.45 32.29
CA SER A 47 -14.70 -37.02 30.93
C SER A 47 -15.77 -38.12 30.84
N ASP A 48 -15.90 -38.95 31.88
CA ASP A 48 -16.85 -40.07 31.89
C ASP A 48 -18.32 -39.60 32.05
N LYS A 49 -18.56 -38.52 32.82
CA LYS A 49 -19.91 -37.88 32.88
C LYS A 49 -20.22 -37.00 31.67
N ALA A 50 -19.21 -36.48 30.96
CA ALA A 50 -19.39 -35.74 29.71
C ALA A 50 -19.61 -36.65 28.49
N GLN A 51 -19.18 -37.93 28.55
CA GLN A 51 -19.48 -38.92 27.51
C GLN A 51 -20.88 -39.51 27.63
N GLU A 52 -21.48 -39.55 28.82
CA GLU A 52 -22.89 -39.94 29.00
C GLU A 52 -23.86 -38.82 28.56
N ALA A 53 -23.47 -37.54 28.72
CA ALA A 53 -24.24 -36.38 28.25
C ALA A 53 -24.05 -36.02 26.75
N LYS A 54 -23.07 -36.63 26.07
CA LYS A 54 -22.82 -36.45 24.62
C LYS A 54 -23.56 -37.47 23.73
N GLY A 55 -24.20 -38.48 24.32
CA GLY A 55 -24.94 -39.53 23.61
C GLY A 55 -26.33 -39.12 23.10
N GLU A 56 -27.06 -38.27 23.82
CA GLU A 56 -28.46 -37.91 23.47
C GLU A 56 -28.62 -36.53 22.78
N THR A 57 -27.58 -35.69 22.76
CA THR A 57 -27.66 -34.35 22.14
C THR A 57 -27.13 -34.31 20.70
N LYS A 58 -26.51 -35.40 20.21
CA LYS A 58 -25.91 -35.48 18.87
C LYS A 58 -26.89 -35.94 17.78
N SER A 59 -28.04 -36.54 18.15
CA SER A 59 -29.09 -36.92 17.20
C SER A 59 -30.10 -35.80 16.91
N ASN A 60 -30.32 -34.86 17.84
CA ASN A 60 -31.29 -33.76 17.66
C ASN A 60 -30.70 -32.47 17.04
N MET A 61 -29.38 -32.27 17.04
CA MET A 61 -28.74 -31.11 16.39
C MET A 61 -28.39 -31.33 14.90
N LYS A 62 -28.38 -32.58 14.41
CA LYS A 62 -28.12 -32.86 12.99
C LYS A 62 -29.36 -32.76 12.10
N GLY A 63 -30.57 -32.79 12.68
CA GLY A 63 -31.83 -32.56 11.96
C GLY A 63 -32.18 -31.07 11.76
N ALA A 64 -31.81 -30.21 12.71
CA ALA A 64 -32.13 -28.78 12.66
C ALA A 64 -31.25 -27.98 11.68
N SER A 65 -29.97 -28.35 11.53
CA SER A 65 -29.06 -27.69 10.57
C SER A 65 -29.40 -28.01 9.10
N ASN A 66 -29.83 -29.25 8.81
CA ASN A 66 -30.23 -29.63 7.44
C ASN A 66 -31.59 -29.03 7.07
N THR A 67 -32.55 -28.95 8.02
CA THR A 67 -33.86 -28.33 7.76
C THR A 67 -33.77 -26.81 7.54
N ALA A 68 -32.82 -26.12 8.17
CA ALA A 68 -32.58 -24.69 7.98
C ALA A 68 -31.85 -24.40 6.66
N GLN A 69 -30.95 -25.30 6.23
CA GLN A 69 -30.22 -25.18 4.97
C GLN A 69 -31.11 -25.50 3.75
N ASP A 70 -32.01 -26.48 3.87
CA ASP A 70 -32.95 -26.86 2.79
C ASP A 70 -34.05 -25.79 2.61
N LYS A 71 -34.57 -25.20 3.69
CA LYS A 71 -35.59 -24.13 3.60
C LYS A 71 -35.04 -22.77 3.15
N ALA A 72 -33.76 -22.48 3.42
CA ALA A 72 -33.08 -21.31 2.88
C ALA A 72 -32.80 -21.47 1.37
N HIS A 73 -32.58 -22.69 0.90
CA HIS A 73 -32.40 -23.01 -0.52
C HIS A 73 -33.74 -22.93 -1.29
N ASP A 74 -34.86 -23.33 -0.67
CA ASP A 74 -36.20 -23.20 -1.27
C ASP A 74 -36.68 -21.75 -1.35
N ALA A 75 -36.44 -20.92 -0.32
CA ALA A 75 -36.75 -19.48 -0.34
C ALA A 75 -35.94 -18.72 -1.42
N HIS A 76 -34.69 -19.14 -1.67
CA HIS A 76 -33.85 -18.58 -2.74
C HIS A 76 -34.35 -18.98 -4.14
N LYS A 77 -34.97 -20.17 -4.29
CA LYS A 77 -35.51 -20.66 -5.56
C LYS A 77 -36.86 -20.02 -5.91
N GLU A 78 -37.71 -19.76 -4.91
CA GLU A 78 -38.94 -18.96 -5.07
C GLU A 78 -38.62 -17.48 -5.36
N GLY A 79 -37.64 -16.89 -4.67
CA GLY A 79 -37.20 -15.52 -4.95
C GLY A 79 -36.66 -15.32 -6.37
N LYS A 80 -35.96 -16.33 -6.92
CA LYS A 80 -35.44 -16.30 -8.29
C LYS A 80 -36.56 -16.41 -9.34
N SER A 81 -37.59 -17.25 -9.12
CA SER A 81 -38.70 -17.39 -10.08
C SER A 81 -39.62 -16.16 -10.09
N MET A 82 -39.77 -15.48 -8.94
CA MET A 82 -40.53 -14.23 -8.85
C MET A 82 -39.80 -13.05 -9.50
N LEU A 83 -38.46 -13.03 -9.45
CA LEU A 83 -37.63 -12.03 -10.13
C LEU A 83 -37.64 -12.22 -11.65
N GLU A 84 -37.56 -13.46 -12.14
CA GLU A 84 -37.70 -13.79 -13.56
C GLU A 84 -39.11 -13.45 -14.08
N THR A 85 -40.16 -13.70 -13.29
CA THR A 85 -41.55 -13.31 -13.62
C THR A 85 -41.75 -11.79 -13.62
N ALA A 86 -41.04 -11.05 -12.77
CA ALA A 86 -41.05 -9.58 -12.75
C ALA A 86 -40.27 -8.98 -13.92
N GLN A 87 -39.19 -9.64 -14.34
CA GLN A 87 -38.36 -9.24 -15.48
C GLN A 87 -39.04 -9.51 -16.82
N ASP A 88 -39.78 -10.62 -16.94
CA ASP A 88 -40.61 -10.94 -18.12
C ASP A 88 -41.82 -9.98 -18.24
N LYS A 89 -42.43 -9.58 -17.11
CA LYS A 89 -43.50 -8.56 -17.10
C LYS A 89 -42.98 -7.14 -17.39
N ALA A 90 -41.75 -6.80 -16.99
CA ALA A 90 -41.12 -5.53 -17.32
C ALA A 90 -40.68 -5.45 -18.79
N SER A 91 -40.28 -6.57 -19.39
CA SER A 91 -39.88 -6.66 -20.80
C SER A 91 -41.08 -6.56 -21.76
N GLY A 92 -42.28 -6.93 -21.31
CA GLY A 92 -43.53 -6.83 -22.09
C GLY A 92 -44.23 -5.47 -22.09
N LEU A 93 -43.70 -4.45 -21.40
CA LEU A 93 -44.41 -3.17 -21.16
C LEU A 93 -43.63 -1.91 -21.58
N LEU A 94 -42.57 -2.03 -22.37
CA LEU A 94 -41.93 -0.88 -23.04
C LEU A 94 -42.69 -0.49 -24.31
N GLY A 95 -43.91 -0.01 -24.11
CA GLY A 95 -44.74 0.52 -25.17
C GLY A 95 -46.05 1.04 -24.62
N THR A 96 -46.02 2.15 -23.85
CA THR A 96 -46.99 3.27 -23.84
C THR A 96 -47.06 4.02 -22.50
N THR A 97 -46.82 5.33 -22.60
CA THR A 97 -47.32 6.47 -21.79
C THR A 97 -47.28 6.48 -20.25
N GLN A 98 -46.84 7.64 -19.78
CA GLN A 98 -46.35 8.06 -18.45
C GLN A 98 -47.37 8.09 -17.31
N SER A 99 -48.59 7.55 -17.44
CA SER A 99 -49.64 7.63 -16.40
C SER A 99 -49.93 6.31 -15.67
N LYS A 100 -49.07 5.29 -15.79
CA LYS A 100 -49.16 4.02 -15.04
C LYS A 100 -47.92 3.70 -14.19
N ALA A 101 -46.96 4.63 -14.14
CA ALA A 101 -45.73 4.48 -13.36
C ALA A 101 -45.91 4.85 -11.88
N GLU A 102 -46.89 5.69 -11.54
CA GLU A 102 -47.20 6.06 -10.15
C GLU A 102 -47.93 4.93 -9.40
N ASP A 103 -48.91 4.26 -10.02
CA ASP A 103 -49.57 3.09 -9.41
C ASP A 103 -48.60 1.91 -9.20
N ALA A 104 -47.63 1.73 -10.09
CA ALA A 104 -46.59 0.69 -9.97
C ALA A 104 -45.55 1.01 -8.87
N LYS A 105 -45.28 2.30 -8.65
CA LYS A 105 -44.40 2.78 -7.58
C LYS A 105 -45.09 2.65 -6.22
N ASP A 106 -46.36 3.03 -6.11
CA ASP A 106 -47.14 2.90 -4.88
C ASP A 106 -47.37 1.43 -4.51
N THR A 107 -47.64 0.56 -5.49
CA THR A 107 -47.74 -0.90 -5.26
C THR A 107 -46.41 -1.53 -4.83
N ALA A 108 -45.28 -1.03 -5.35
CA ALA A 108 -43.95 -1.48 -4.93
C ALA A 108 -43.57 -0.95 -3.53
N GLN A 109 -44.02 0.26 -3.18
CA GLN A 109 -43.81 0.87 -1.86
C GLN A 109 -44.66 0.17 -0.78
N ASP A 110 -45.91 -0.17 -1.09
CA ASP A 110 -46.83 -0.88 -0.19
C ASP A 110 -46.36 -2.33 0.06
N LYS A 111 -45.84 -3.01 -0.97
CA LYS A 111 -45.27 -4.37 -0.83
C LYS A 111 -43.90 -4.39 -0.14
N ALA A 112 -43.10 -3.33 -0.28
CA ALA A 112 -41.88 -3.15 0.50
C ALA A 112 -42.19 -2.84 1.98
N HIS A 113 -43.29 -2.12 2.25
CA HIS A 113 -43.78 -1.87 3.61
C HIS A 113 -44.33 -3.15 4.26
N GLU A 114 -45.00 -4.03 3.52
CA GLU A 114 -45.40 -5.38 3.95
C GLU A 114 -44.19 -6.27 4.26
N ALA A 115 -43.18 -6.31 3.37
CA ALA A 115 -41.94 -7.08 3.59
C ALA A 115 -41.14 -6.58 4.81
N HIS A 116 -41.14 -5.26 5.07
CA HIS A 116 -40.54 -4.68 6.27
C HIS A 116 -41.35 -5.02 7.54
N LYS A 117 -42.68 -5.17 7.44
CA LYS A 117 -43.57 -5.54 8.55
C LYS A 117 -43.45 -7.03 8.90
N GLU A 118 -43.30 -7.90 7.91
CA GLU A 118 -42.98 -9.33 8.11
C GLU A 118 -41.58 -9.53 8.69
N SER A 119 -40.56 -8.82 8.18
CA SER A 119 -39.21 -8.87 8.74
C SER A 119 -39.14 -8.37 10.19
N LYS A 120 -39.98 -7.40 10.57
CA LYS A 120 -40.10 -6.90 11.95
C LYS A 120 -40.78 -7.92 12.87
N SER A 121 -41.73 -8.72 12.38
CA SER A 121 -42.37 -9.79 13.16
C SER A 121 -41.42 -10.98 13.41
N TYR A 122 -40.57 -11.33 12.45
CA TYR A 122 -39.54 -12.36 12.61
C TYR A 122 -38.41 -11.92 13.56
N PHE A 123 -38.04 -10.64 13.54
CA PHE A 123 -37.05 -10.08 14.47
C PHE A 123 -37.58 -9.96 15.91
N GLU A 124 -38.84 -9.54 16.08
CA GLU A 124 -39.51 -9.52 17.39
C GLU A 124 -39.72 -10.95 17.93
N SER A 125 -40.05 -11.93 17.09
CA SER A 125 -40.19 -13.34 17.49
C SER A 125 -38.84 -13.98 17.91
N ALA A 126 -37.76 -13.65 17.20
CA ALA A 126 -36.41 -14.07 17.55
C ALA A 126 -35.90 -13.41 18.85
N LYS A 127 -36.25 -12.13 19.07
CA LYS A 127 -35.98 -11.39 20.32
C LYS A 127 -36.77 -11.95 21.50
N ASP A 128 -38.01 -12.37 21.30
CA ASP A 128 -38.87 -12.95 22.34
C ASP A 128 -38.44 -14.38 22.73
N GLN A 129 -37.96 -15.18 21.77
CA GLN A 129 -37.33 -16.48 22.04
C GLN A 129 -35.96 -16.35 22.73
N ALA A 130 -35.14 -15.36 22.36
CA ALA A 130 -33.89 -15.06 23.05
C ALA A 130 -34.12 -14.51 24.47
N GLY A 131 -35.17 -13.69 24.66
CA GLY A 131 -35.60 -13.19 25.97
C GLY A 131 -36.09 -14.30 26.92
N LYS A 132 -36.82 -15.30 26.39
CA LYS A 132 -37.24 -16.49 27.17
C LYS A 132 -36.06 -17.40 27.56
N LEU A 133 -35.05 -17.52 26.71
CA LEU A 133 -33.82 -18.28 26.99
C LEU A 133 -32.88 -17.57 27.98
N LEU A 134 -32.85 -16.23 27.97
CA LEU A 134 -32.12 -15.42 28.95
C LEU A 134 -32.82 -15.36 30.32
N GLY A 135 -34.16 -15.36 30.35
CA GLY A 135 -34.94 -15.49 31.60
C GLY A 135 -34.75 -16.85 32.29
N GLN A 136 -34.73 -17.94 31.52
CA GLN A 136 -34.50 -19.31 32.06
C GLN A 136 -33.05 -19.58 32.50
N ALA A 137 -32.09 -18.76 32.04
CA ALA A 137 -30.70 -18.77 32.51
C ALA A 137 -30.48 -17.87 33.73
N GLY A 138 -31.28 -16.80 33.88
CA GLY A 138 -31.27 -15.92 35.06
C GLY A 138 -31.86 -16.60 36.31
N ASP A 139 -32.98 -17.32 36.15
CA ASP A 139 -33.67 -17.95 37.29
C ASP A 139 -32.92 -19.18 37.86
N LYS A 140 -32.05 -19.83 37.08
CA LYS A 140 -31.14 -20.90 37.57
C LYS A 140 -29.80 -20.38 38.11
N ALA A 141 -29.45 -19.12 37.83
CA ALA A 141 -28.26 -18.48 38.38
C ALA A 141 -28.50 -17.90 39.79
N ASP A 142 -29.74 -17.56 40.13
CA ASP A 142 -30.12 -17.12 41.49
C ASP A 142 -30.48 -18.28 42.44
N GLU A 143 -30.84 -19.47 41.93
CA GLU A 143 -30.99 -20.69 42.75
C GLU A 143 -29.63 -21.35 43.08
N ALA A 144 -28.61 -21.20 42.22
CA ALA A 144 -27.23 -21.59 42.53
C ALA A 144 -26.49 -20.61 43.48
N LYS A 145 -27.11 -19.47 43.81
CA LYS A 145 -26.60 -18.47 44.75
C LYS A 145 -27.07 -18.71 46.19
N GLY A 146 -27.92 -19.70 46.42
CA GLY A 146 -28.54 -20.04 47.71
C GLY A 146 -27.85 -21.11 48.56
N GLU A 147 -26.99 -21.97 47.99
CA GLU A 147 -26.32 -23.07 48.73
C GLU A 147 -24.78 -23.01 48.70
N ALA A 148 -24.20 -21.94 48.15
CA ALA A 148 -22.75 -21.67 48.25
C ALA A 148 -22.43 -20.56 49.27
N LYS A 149 -23.39 -20.18 50.14
CA LYS A 149 -23.21 -19.15 51.17
C LYS A 149 -22.84 -19.70 52.56
N ASP A 150 -22.95 -21.02 52.78
CA ASP A 150 -22.63 -21.64 54.08
C ASP A 150 -21.39 -22.57 54.08
N LYS A 151 -20.57 -22.56 53.02
CA LYS A 151 -19.24 -23.24 53.00
C LYS A 151 -18.05 -22.33 52.72
N ALA A 152 -18.28 -21.02 52.61
CA ALA A 152 -17.23 -20.00 52.49
C ALA A 152 -16.75 -19.45 53.85
N GLY A 153 -17.42 -19.82 54.96
CA GLY A 153 -17.07 -19.39 56.32
C GLY A 153 -16.03 -20.25 57.05
N GLU A 154 -15.81 -21.50 56.64
CA GLU A 154 -14.86 -22.41 57.30
C GLU A 154 -13.49 -22.48 56.61
N ALA A 155 -13.40 -22.42 55.28
CA ALA A 155 -12.11 -22.39 54.57
C ALA A 155 -11.36 -21.05 54.72
N HIS A 156 -12.04 -19.96 55.08
CA HIS A 156 -11.43 -18.66 55.36
C HIS A 156 -10.84 -18.59 56.80
N LYS A 157 -11.25 -19.48 57.70
CA LYS A 157 -10.81 -19.48 59.11
C LYS A 157 -9.56 -20.34 59.35
N GLU A 158 -9.31 -21.34 58.50
CA GLU A 158 -8.11 -22.19 58.56
C GLU A 158 -6.91 -21.59 57.80
N SER A 159 -7.16 -20.86 56.71
CA SER A 159 -6.11 -20.13 55.96
C SER A 159 -5.53 -18.93 56.72
N LYS A 160 -6.34 -18.24 57.54
CA LYS A 160 -5.92 -17.08 58.33
C LYS A 160 -5.07 -17.47 59.57
N GLY A 161 -5.18 -18.72 60.04
CA GLY A 161 -4.33 -19.28 61.10
C GLY A 161 -2.92 -19.65 60.64
N LEU A 162 -2.78 -20.12 59.39
CA LEU A 162 -1.48 -20.44 58.78
C LEU A 162 -0.71 -19.19 58.31
N LEU A 163 -1.42 -18.12 57.95
CA LEU A 163 -0.82 -16.83 57.57
C LEU A 163 -0.20 -16.07 58.75
N ASN A 164 -0.77 -16.16 59.96
CA ASN A 164 -0.19 -15.49 61.14
C ASN A 164 1.05 -16.22 61.69
N SER A 165 1.14 -17.55 61.56
CA SER A 165 2.35 -18.32 61.90
C SER A 165 3.52 -18.05 60.93
N ALA A 166 3.23 -17.78 59.65
CA ALA A 166 4.22 -17.36 58.66
C ALA A 166 4.69 -15.91 58.89
N TYR A 167 3.79 -15.03 59.33
CA TYR A 167 4.12 -13.61 59.62
C TYR A 167 5.02 -13.46 60.86
N ASP A 168 4.79 -14.24 61.93
CA ASP A 168 5.62 -14.22 63.15
C ASP A 168 7.02 -14.83 62.94
N THR A 169 7.16 -15.78 61.99
CA THR A 169 8.44 -16.38 61.59
C THR A 169 9.27 -15.42 60.73
N VAL A 170 8.62 -14.64 59.87
CA VAL A 170 9.25 -13.62 59.01
C VAL A 170 9.63 -12.36 59.81
N SER A 171 8.81 -11.94 60.78
CA SER A 171 9.08 -10.78 61.64
C SER A 171 10.30 -11.00 62.56
N ASN A 172 10.48 -12.21 63.10
CA ASN A 172 11.66 -12.56 63.92
C ASN A 172 12.95 -12.77 63.09
N THR A 173 12.81 -13.05 61.79
CA THR A 173 13.95 -13.15 60.86
C THR A 173 14.36 -11.77 60.31
N ALA A 174 13.44 -10.80 60.28
CA ALA A 174 13.71 -9.42 59.86
C ALA A 174 14.65 -8.67 60.83
N SER A 175 14.68 -9.03 62.12
CA SER A 175 15.59 -8.43 63.11
C SER A 175 17.03 -8.96 63.06
N SER A 176 17.31 -10.07 62.34
CA SER A 176 18.66 -10.60 62.15
C SER A 176 19.27 -10.28 60.78
N VAL A 177 18.51 -9.69 59.86
CA VAL A 177 18.99 -9.25 58.53
C VAL A 177 19.55 -7.82 58.54
N VAL A 178 19.32 -7.06 59.62
CA VAL A 178 19.94 -5.72 59.82
C VAL A 178 21.46 -5.79 60.08
N SER A 179 22.04 -6.97 60.28
CA SER A 179 23.50 -7.18 60.36
C SER A 179 24.13 -7.76 59.08
N GLY A 180 23.37 -7.88 57.99
CA GLY A 180 23.85 -8.36 56.67
C GLY A 180 24.30 -7.24 55.71
N SER A 181 24.13 -5.99 56.09
CA SER A 181 24.33 -4.80 55.23
C SER A 181 25.80 -4.46 54.93
N ALA A 182 26.77 -5.25 55.40
CA ALA A 182 28.20 -5.01 55.18
C ALA A 182 28.80 -5.82 54.01
N LYS A 183 28.13 -6.87 53.50
CA LYS A 183 28.63 -7.69 52.37
C LYS A 183 28.07 -7.30 51.00
N LEU A 184 26.96 -6.57 50.95
CA LEU A 184 26.37 -6.09 49.69
C LEU A 184 27.12 -4.86 49.13
N VAL A 185 27.76 -4.06 49.99
CA VAL A 185 28.59 -2.92 49.59
C VAL A 185 29.91 -3.37 48.94
N GLN A 186 30.50 -4.47 49.44
CA GLN A 186 31.76 -5.00 48.90
C GLN A 186 31.59 -5.67 47.52
N ASN A 187 30.49 -6.39 47.31
CA ASN A 187 30.22 -7.07 46.02
C ASN A 187 29.78 -6.09 44.93
N THR A 188 29.11 -4.99 45.29
CA THR A 188 28.77 -3.91 44.35
C THR A 188 30.02 -3.12 43.94
N ALA A 189 30.97 -2.90 44.85
CA ALA A 189 32.25 -2.27 44.53
C ALA A 189 33.12 -3.12 43.57
N ASN A 190 33.12 -4.44 43.73
CA ASN A 190 33.85 -5.36 42.86
C ASN A 190 33.20 -5.49 41.47
N TYR A 191 31.87 -5.48 41.38
CA TYR A 191 31.15 -5.48 40.10
C TYR A 191 31.32 -4.15 39.33
N VAL A 192 31.34 -3.02 40.03
CA VAL A 192 31.63 -1.70 39.45
C VAL A 192 33.10 -1.59 39.03
N GLY A 193 34.04 -2.17 39.78
CA GLY A 193 35.46 -2.25 39.44
C GLY A 193 35.77 -3.09 38.19
N ASP A 194 35.20 -4.30 38.10
CA ASP A 194 35.35 -5.18 36.92
C ASP A 194 34.65 -4.60 35.67
N THR A 195 33.57 -3.85 35.86
CA THR A 195 32.89 -3.13 34.78
C THR A 195 33.73 -1.91 34.33
N ALA A 196 34.34 -1.17 35.26
CA ALA A 196 35.23 -0.06 34.96
C ALA A 196 36.55 -0.51 34.28
N GLU A 197 37.11 -1.66 34.66
CA GLU A 197 38.29 -2.26 33.98
C GLU A 197 37.95 -2.78 32.58
N LYS A 198 36.75 -3.37 32.39
CA LYS A 198 36.26 -3.75 31.04
C LYS A 198 35.97 -2.52 30.17
N PHE A 199 35.45 -1.43 30.73
CA PHE A 199 35.25 -0.17 29.99
C PHE A 199 36.57 0.55 29.65
N THR A 200 37.57 0.51 30.53
CA THR A 200 38.91 1.12 30.28
C THR A 200 39.81 0.27 29.40
N LYS A 201 39.62 -1.06 29.32
CA LYS A 201 40.27 -1.92 28.30
C LYS A 201 39.59 -1.85 26.93
N LYS A 202 38.26 -1.61 26.86
CA LYS A 202 37.55 -1.41 25.58
C LYS A 202 37.82 -0.04 24.95
N SER A 203 38.23 0.97 25.73
CA SER A 203 38.58 2.29 25.23
C SER A 203 40.01 2.44 24.69
N LYS A 204 40.88 1.43 24.86
CA LYS A 204 42.27 1.45 24.36
C LYS A 204 42.46 0.77 22.98
N GLY A 205 41.38 0.49 22.26
CA GLY A 205 41.45 -0.06 20.90
C GLY A 205 40.15 -0.03 20.09
N ALA A 206 39.10 0.67 20.53
CA ALA A 206 37.89 0.83 19.72
C ALA A 206 38.15 1.83 18.60
N GLN A 207 38.16 1.35 17.36
CA GLN A 207 38.20 2.19 16.17
C GLN A 207 37.00 3.15 16.22
N MET A 208 37.24 4.45 16.05
CA MET A 208 36.18 5.45 16.12
C MET A 208 35.17 5.18 14.99
N ILE A 209 33.88 5.00 15.31
CA ILE A 209 32.84 4.71 14.31
C ILE A 209 32.23 6.03 13.84
N PHE A 210 32.48 6.37 12.57
CA PHE A 210 31.81 7.47 11.88
C PHE A 210 30.72 6.89 10.97
N ALA A 211 29.47 7.27 11.25
CA ALA A 211 28.32 6.83 10.48
C ALA A 211 27.82 7.96 9.56
N LEU A 212 27.57 7.64 8.31
CA LEU A 212 26.89 8.51 7.37
C LEU A 212 25.43 8.03 7.26
N VAL A 213 24.48 8.92 7.57
CA VAL A 213 23.04 8.65 7.39
C VAL A 213 22.62 9.28 6.07
N TRP A 214 22.41 8.44 5.05
CA TRP A 214 22.05 8.90 3.71
C TRP A 214 20.54 9.05 3.55
N LEU A 215 20.10 10.31 3.56
CA LEU A 215 18.73 10.71 3.30
C LEU A 215 18.44 10.79 1.80
N LYS A 216 17.24 10.32 1.39
CA LYS A 216 16.74 10.32 0.01
C LYS A 216 15.32 10.85 -0.06
N HIS A 217 14.35 10.12 0.50
CA HIS A 217 12.93 10.47 0.60
C HIS A 217 12.38 10.01 1.95
N ASP A 218 13.23 10.16 2.96
CA ASP A 218 13.06 9.97 4.39
C ASP A 218 13.39 11.29 5.12
N LEU A 219 12.98 12.43 4.56
CA LEU A 219 13.35 13.78 5.01
C LEU A 219 12.64 14.19 6.31
N ARG A 220 12.95 13.49 7.40
CA ARG A 220 12.43 13.72 8.75
C ARG A 220 13.40 13.21 9.83
N LEU A 221 13.19 13.64 11.06
CA LEU A 221 13.80 13.07 12.26
C LEU A 221 12.81 12.20 13.04
N ASP A 222 11.51 12.54 13.03
CA ASP A 222 10.47 11.69 13.59
C ASP A 222 10.45 10.31 12.93
N ASP A 223 10.26 9.27 13.73
CA ASP A 223 10.11 7.90 13.25
C ASP A 223 11.18 7.48 12.22
N HIS A 224 12.44 7.82 12.49
CA HIS A 224 13.56 7.54 11.58
C HIS A 224 14.54 6.54 12.21
N PRO A 225 14.40 5.22 11.93
CA PRO A 225 15.28 4.18 12.46
C PRO A 225 16.76 4.43 12.23
N GLY A 226 17.14 4.96 11.05
CA GLY A 226 18.54 5.26 10.75
C GLY A 226 19.18 6.25 11.72
N PHE A 227 18.50 7.32 12.11
CA PHE A 227 19.00 8.30 13.08
C PHE A 227 19.02 7.75 14.50
N VAL A 228 17.97 7.03 14.92
CA VAL A 228 17.94 6.37 16.24
C VAL A 228 19.14 5.43 16.38
N GLN A 229 19.36 4.60 15.36
CA GLN A 229 20.47 3.68 15.36
C GLN A 229 21.83 4.40 15.33
N ALA A 230 22.00 5.42 14.48
CA ALA A 230 23.24 6.18 14.40
C ALA A 230 23.56 6.88 15.72
N ALA A 231 22.55 7.41 16.41
CA ALA A 231 22.70 8.05 17.72
C ALA A 231 23.18 7.06 18.81
N ASP A 232 22.77 5.80 18.72
CA ASP A 232 23.14 4.76 19.68
C ASP A 232 24.53 4.15 19.42
N SER A 233 24.94 4.02 18.14
CA SER A 233 26.12 3.25 17.76
C SER A 233 27.33 4.05 17.31
N ALA A 234 27.17 5.30 16.87
CA ALA A 234 28.23 6.10 16.28
C ALA A 234 28.74 7.21 17.21
N GLN A 235 30.03 7.50 17.15
CA GLN A 235 30.62 8.63 17.89
C GLN A 235 30.47 9.95 17.15
N SER A 236 30.34 9.89 15.82
CA SER A 236 29.98 11.02 14.99
C SER A 236 29.05 10.57 13.88
N VAL A 237 28.04 11.40 13.59
CA VAL A 237 27.01 11.14 12.61
C VAL A 237 27.08 12.25 11.56
N ILE A 238 27.08 11.86 10.29
CA ILE A 238 26.98 12.77 9.15
C ILE A 238 25.62 12.56 8.49
N PRO A 239 24.60 13.37 8.83
CA PRO A 239 23.36 13.42 8.05
C PRO A 239 23.71 13.93 6.65
N PHE A 240 23.42 13.15 5.62
CA PHE A 240 23.87 13.43 4.26
C PHE A 240 22.73 13.36 3.26
N PHE A 241 22.64 14.38 2.41
CA PHE A 241 21.74 14.43 1.26
C PHE A 241 22.51 14.81 0.00
N CYS A 242 22.34 14.03 -1.06
CA CYS A 242 22.92 14.33 -2.37
C CYS A 242 21.81 14.66 -3.36
N LEU A 243 21.78 15.90 -3.81
CA LEU A 243 20.97 16.31 -4.95
C LEU A 243 21.72 15.96 -6.23
N ALA A 244 21.55 14.73 -6.69
CA ALA A 244 22.07 14.26 -7.97
C ALA A 244 21.05 14.57 -9.08
N PRO A 245 21.28 15.55 -9.97
CA PRO A 245 20.25 16.04 -10.89
C PRO A 245 19.56 14.94 -11.69
N GLU A 246 20.30 13.92 -12.12
CA GLU A 246 19.83 12.77 -12.89
C GLU A 246 18.78 11.91 -12.15
N LEU A 247 18.81 11.86 -10.82
CA LEU A 247 17.83 11.13 -10.01
C LEU A 247 16.59 11.99 -9.69
N TYR A 248 16.72 13.31 -9.77
CA TYR A 248 15.70 14.27 -9.36
C TYR A 248 15.03 15.01 -10.53
N VAL A 249 15.35 14.70 -11.80
CA VAL A 249 14.70 15.32 -12.98
C VAL A 249 13.17 15.17 -13.01
N HIS A 250 12.62 14.14 -12.37
CA HIS A 250 11.17 13.93 -12.23
C HIS A 250 10.48 15.10 -11.48
N LEU A 251 11.21 15.86 -10.66
CA LEU A 251 10.66 17.02 -9.94
C LEU A 251 10.21 18.15 -10.88
N LEU A 252 10.75 18.23 -12.11
CA LEU A 252 10.29 19.17 -13.13
C LEU A 252 8.82 18.92 -13.56
N ARG A 253 8.34 17.70 -13.35
CA ARG A 253 7.02 17.21 -13.75
C ARG A 253 6.11 16.94 -12.56
N THR A 254 6.66 17.01 -11.35
CA THR A 254 5.92 16.79 -10.10
C THR A 254 5.39 18.12 -9.61
N PRO A 255 4.07 18.27 -9.36
CA PRO A 255 3.54 19.47 -8.74
C PRO A 255 4.27 19.80 -7.43
N ASN A 256 4.71 21.04 -7.24
CA ASN A 256 5.55 21.47 -6.10
C ASN A 256 6.83 20.65 -5.93
N GLY A 257 7.34 19.98 -6.95
CA GLY A 257 8.47 19.06 -6.80
C GLY A 257 9.73 19.75 -6.27
N ILE A 258 10.11 20.88 -6.89
CA ILE A 258 11.29 21.66 -6.52
C ILE A 258 11.07 22.35 -5.18
N GLU A 259 9.97 23.08 -5.01
CA GLU A 259 9.67 23.82 -3.78
C GLU A 259 9.50 22.88 -2.58
N GLY A 260 8.81 21.75 -2.78
CA GLY A 260 8.61 20.71 -1.78
C GLY A 260 9.91 20.07 -1.33
N LEU A 261 10.80 19.72 -2.25
CA LEU A 261 12.11 19.20 -1.86
C LEU A 261 12.92 20.24 -1.08
N LEU A 262 13.01 21.47 -1.58
CA LEU A 262 13.81 22.52 -0.92
C LEU A 262 13.26 22.89 0.46
N GLY A 263 11.93 23.00 0.60
CA GLY A 263 11.28 23.24 1.88
C GLY A 263 11.53 22.11 2.88
N SER A 264 11.45 20.86 2.43
CA SER A 264 11.75 19.68 3.26
C SER A 264 13.21 19.64 3.71
N LEU A 265 14.16 19.94 2.82
CA LEU A 265 15.59 19.98 3.15
C LEU A 265 15.92 21.11 4.13
N ALA A 266 15.32 22.28 3.94
CA ALA A 266 15.47 23.42 4.86
C ALA A 266 14.97 23.07 6.26
N ASP A 267 13.83 22.36 6.34
CA ASP A 267 13.19 21.95 7.60
C ASP A 267 14.01 20.90 8.35
N VAL A 268 14.44 19.82 7.67
CA VAL A 268 15.31 18.79 8.26
C VAL A 268 16.62 19.40 8.75
N ARG A 269 17.23 20.29 7.95
CA ARG A 269 18.44 21.00 8.36
C ARG A 269 18.21 21.87 9.61
N HIS A 270 17.08 22.57 9.67
CA HIS A 270 16.70 23.35 10.85
C HIS A 270 16.57 22.46 12.10
N SER A 271 15.86 21.35 11.99
CA SER A 271 15.65 20.40 13.09
C SER A 271 16.96 19.74 13.55
N LEU A 272 17.85 19.36 12.62
CA LEU A 272 19.18 18.82 12.94
C LEU A 272 20.05 19.83 13.70
N ARG A 273 20.01 21.12 13.31
CA ARG A 273 20.71 22.20 14.03
C ARG A 273 20.17 22.37 15.45
N GLY A 274 18.86 22.25 15.63
CA GLY A 274 18.24 22.23 16.95
C GLY A 274 18.74 21.09 17.86
N GLN A 275 19.17 19.97 17.28
CA GLN A 275 19.72 18.80 17.99
C GLN A 275 21.26 18.81 18.13
N GLY A 276 21.94 19.86 17.66
CA GLY A 276 23.40 20.00 17.75
C GLY A 276 24.20 19.42 16.57
N SER A 277 23.55 19.11 15.45
CA SER A 277 24.16 18.62 14.21
C SER A 277 23.86 19.55 13.02
N ASP A 278 24.09 19.11 11.78
CA ASP A 278 23.67 19.82 10.56
C ASP A 278 23.47 18.82 9.41
N LEU A 279 22.75 19.21 8.37
CA LEU A 279 22.58 18.41 7.15
C LEU A 279 23.72 18.72 6.18
N VAL A 280 24.49 17.72 5.76
CA VAL A 280 25.46 17.84 4.67
C VAL A 280 24.74 17.69 3.34
N ILE A 281 24.73 18.75 2.54
CA ILE A 281 24.10 18.81 1.21
C ILE A 281 25.19 18.91 0.15
N ARG A 282 25.06 18.11 -0.91
CA ARG A 282 25.86 18.21 -2.13
C ARG A 282 24.96 18.26 -3.36
N VAL A 283 25.41 18.98 -4.37
CA VAL A 283 24.76 19.04 -5.68
C VAL A 283 25.76 18.59 -6.73
N SER A 284 25.74 17.30 -7.05
CA SER A 284 26.71 16.64 -7.91
C SER A 284 26.22 15.23 -8.28
N PRO A 285 26.83 14.57 -9.28
CA PRO A 285 26.60 13.15 -9.52
C PRO A 285 26.84 12.33 -8.26
N LEU A 286 25.97 11.34 -8.02
CA LEU A 286 25.90 10.65 -6.73
C LEU A 286 27.25 10.02 -6.31
N GLN A 287 27.97 9.35 -7.23
CA GLN A 287 29.26 8.72 -6.89
C GLN A 287 30.30 9.75 -6.47
N ALA A 288 30.34 10.92 -7.11
CA ALA A 288 31.32 11.96 -6.80
C ALA A 288 31.09 12.53 -5.39
N ALA A 289 29.84 12.71 -4.98
CA ALA A 289 29.49 13.19 -3.63
C ALA A 289 29.91 12.20 -2.54
N PHE A 290 29.66 10.90 -2.77
CA PHE A 290 30.08 9.85 -1.84
C PHE A 290 31.60 9.73 -1.76
N GLN A 291 32.30 9.79 -2.90
CA GLN A 291 33.76 9.75 -2.93
C GLN A 291 34.38 10.94 -2.19
N GLU A 292 33.86 12.15 -2.38
CA GLU A 292 34.29 13.34 -1.64
C GLU A 292 34.20 13.08 -0.13
N ILE A 293 33.02 12.68 0.37
CA ILE A 293 32.79 12.58 1.80
C ILE A 293 33.58 11.42 2.43
N VAL A 294 33.68 10.28 1.75
CA VAL A 294 34.46 9.12 2.22
C VAL A 294 35.98 9.38 2.19
N GLN A 295 36.48 10.27 1.32
CA GLN A 295 37.90 10.64 1.31
C GLN A 295 38.27 11.58 2.46
N HIS A 296 37.37 12.51 2.83
CA HIS A 296 37.64 13.51 3.86
C HIS A 296 37.33 13.01 5.28
N CYS A 297 36.48 11.99 5.39
CA CYS A 297 36.02 11.44 6.66
C CYS A 297 36.33 9.95 6.74
N SER A 298 36.81 9.48 7.89
CA SER A 298 37.00 8.05 8.16
C SER A 298 35.66 7.33 8.39
N ILE A 299 34.77 7.32 7.38
CA ILE A 299 33.45 6.69 7.47
C ILE A 299 33.61 5.17 7.46
N ASN A 300 32.96 4.52 8.42
CA ASN A 300 32.99 3.07 8.56
C ASN A 300 31.65 2.43 8.18
N GLU A 301 30.55 3.17 8.34
CA GLU A 301 29.19 2.67 8.16
C GLU A 301 28.35 3.70 7.39
N ILE A 302 27.61 3.22 6.38
CA ILE A 302 26.57 3.96 5.67
C ILE A 302 25.22 3.37 6.08
N ILE A 303 24.35 4.21 6.63
CA ILE A 303 23.01 3.88 7.07
C ILE A 303 22.01 4.55 6.12
N ALA A 304 21.11 3.78 5.51
CA ALA A 304 20.17 4.30 4.53
C ALA A 304 18.83 3.55 4.58
N GLU A 305 17.72 4.19 4.18
CA GLU A 305 16.46 3.46 3.96
C GLU A 305 16.63 2.43 2.83
N GLU A 306 16.00 1.26 2.99
CA GLU A 306 15.91 0.21 1.98
C GLU A 306 14.99 0.63 0.81
N GLU A 307 15.47 0.46 -0.42
CA GLU A 307 14.84 1.01 -1.62
C GLU A 307 14.25 -0.06 -2.52
N VAL A 308 13.01 0.09 -3.00
CA VAL A 308 12.36 -0.86 -3.93
C VAL A 308 12.31 -0.37 -5.38
N GLU A 309 12.45 0.94 -5.61
CA GLU A 309 12.36 1.50 -6.95
C GLU A 309 13.63 1.22 -7.74
N HIS A 310 13.46 0.89 -9.03
CA HIS A 310 14.58 0.46 -9.87
C HIS A 310 15.69 1.51 -9.95
N ARG A 311 15.33 2.80 -10.04
CA ARG A 311 16.29 3.91 -10.10
C ARG A 311 17.21 3.98 -8.87
N TRP A 312 16.65 3.75 -7.69
CA TRP A 312 17.36 3.86 -6.42
C TRP A 312 18.18 2.61 -6.12
N LEU A 313 17.69 1.44 -6.53
CA LEU A 313 18.45 0.20 -6.50
C LEU A 313 19.71 0.28 -7.36
N THR A 314 19.60 0.77 -8.60
CA THR A 314 20.74 0.99 -9.48
C THR A 314 21.70 2.01 -8.89
N ALA A 315 21.22 3.18 -8.47
CA ALA A 315 22.05 4.22 -7.87
C ALA A 315 22.81 3.73 -6.62
N THR A 316 22.14 2.95 -5.75
CA THR A 316 22.76 2.36 -4.56
C THR A 316 23.84 1.35 -4.93
N SER A 317 23.57 0.49 -5.93
CA SER A 317 24.55 -0.47 -6.44
C SER A 317 25.78 0.22 -7.04
N ASP A 318 25.59 1.29 -7.80
CA ASP A 318 26.66 2.06 -8.44
C ASP A 318 27.54 2.76 -7.40
N VAL A 319 26.92 3.37 -6.37
CA VAL A 319 27.67 3.96 -5.25
C VAL A 319 28.45 2.87 -4.51
N SER A 320 27.81 1.77 -4.14
CA SER A 320 28.46 0.66 -3.42
C SER A 320 29.68 0.11 -4.17
N SER A 321 29.57 -0.02 -5.51
CA SER A 321 30.65 -0.49 -6.37
C SER A 321 31.81 0.52 -6.51
N SER A 322 31.55 1.81 -6.26
CA SER A 322 32.53 2.89 -6.37
C SER A 322 33.31 3.17 -5.07
N LEU A 323 32.87 2.61 -3.94
CA LEU A 323 33.44 2.85 -2.62
C LEU A 323 34.55 1.83 -2.27
N PRO A 324 35.47 2.18 -1.35
CA PRO A 324 36.51 1.25 -0.90
C PRO A 324 35.95 -0.04 -0.33
N ALA A 325 36.64 -1.16 -0.59
CA ALA A 325 36.28 -2.46 -0.03
C ALA A 325 36.28 -2.42 1.51
N GLY A 326 35.24 -2.99 2.12
CA GLY A 326 35.09 -3.07 3.59
C GLY A 326 34.13 -2.03 4.20
N MET A 327 33.62 -1.07 3.42
CA MET A 327 32.55 -0.15 3.85
C MET A 327 31.31 -0.95 4.29
N GLN A 328 30.84 -0.73 5.51
CA GLN A 328 29.65 -1.42 6.02
C GLN A 328 28.38 -0.68 5.55
N TRP A 329 27.48 -1.41 4.91
CA TRP A 329 26.15 -0.89 4.57
C TRP A 329 25.13 -1.44 5.53
N ARG A 330 24.24 -0.56 6.00
CA ARG A 330 23.07 -0.97 6.75
C ARG A 330 21.82 -0.31 6.20
N PHE A 331 20.90 -1.16 5.77
CA PHE A 331 19.60 -0.74 5.31
C PHE A 331 18.57 -0.90 6.43
N TRP A 332 17.76 0.13 6.63
CA TRP A 332 16.63 0.08 7.56
C TRP A 332 15.31 0.15 6.80
N LYS A 333 14.25 -0.34 7.45
CA LYS A 333 12.86 -0.25 6.99
C LYS A 333 11.95 0.15 8.15
N ALA A 334 10.82 0.78 7.84
CA ALA A 334 9.81 1.16 8.81
C ALA A 334 8.47 0.47 8.48
N SER A 335 8.44 -0.86 8.65
CA SER A 335 7.23 -1.67 8.48
C SER A 335 6.13 -1.22 9.45
N LEU A 336 4.89 -1.22 8.97
CA LEU A 336 3.76 -0.73 9.75
C LEU A 336 3.30 -1.70 10.86
N PHE A 337 3.49 -3.01 10.68
CA PHE A 337 3.01 -4.05 11.61
C PHE A 337 4.13 -4.97 12.12
N GLU A 338 3.95 -5.49 13.34
CA GLU A 338 4.75 -6.58 13.93
C GLU A 338 4.54 -7.86 13.07
N ASP A 339 5.62 -8.62 12.84
CA ASP A 339 5.67 -9.89 12.10
C ASP A 339 5.63 -9.82 10.55
N GLU A 340 6.61 -10.52 9.95
CA GLU A 340 6.56 -11.01 8.55
C GLU A 340 6.07 -12.47 8.60
N PRO A 341 5.10 -12.86 7.76
CA PRO A 341 5.15 -12.54 6.34
C PRO A 341 4.02 -11.65 5.82
N TYR A 342 4.40 -10.68 4.99
CA TYR A 342 3.47 -10.04 4.05
C TYR A 342 3.10 -11.06 2.98
N THR A 343 1.81 -11.30 2.79
CA THR A 343 1.30 -12.08 1.66
C THR A 343 1.06 -11.15 0.48
N ASP A 344 1.10 -11.66 -0.76
CA ASP A 344 0.82 -10.87 -1.96
C ASP A 344 -0.69 -10.64 -2.20
N ASN A 345 -1.54 -11.26 -1.38
CA ASN A 345 -2.97 -11.02 -1.29
C ASN A 345 -3.30 -10.09 -0.11
N PHE A 346 -3.79 -8.89 -0.40
CA PHE A 346 -4.08 -7.91 0.66
C PHE A 346 -5.13 -8.37 1.68
N ARG A 347 -6.15 -9.14 1.29
CA ARG A 347 -7.19 -9.61 2.23
C ARG A 347 -6.61 -10.60 3.24
N ASP A 348 -5.70 -11.44 2.80
CA ASP A 348 -5.02 -12.38 3.70
C ASP A 348 -3.99 -11.66 4.57
N PHE A 349 -3.23 -10.71 4.01
CA PHE A 349 -2.41 -9.79 4.80
C PHE A 349 -3.23 -9.09 5.90
N GLN A 350 -4.41 -8.55 5.59
CA GLN A 350 -5.26 -7.89 6.58
C GLN A 350 -5.70 -8.82 7.72
N ARG A 351 -5.88 -10.12 7.45
CA ARG A 351 -6.26 -11.12 8.45
C ARG A 351 -5.07 -11.57 9.31
N LEU A 352 -3.88 -11.61 8.72
CA LEU A 352 -2.69 -12.22 9.32
C LEU A 352 -1.73 -11.20 9.96
N ARG A 353 -1.82 -9.92 9.60
CA ARG A 353 -0.92 -8.88 10.11
C ARG A 353 -0.94 -8.79 11.64
N GLY A 354 0.23 -8.58 12.23
CA GLY A 354 0.38 -8.37 13.66
C GLY A 354 -0.06 -6.98 14.11
N ARG A 355 0.43 -6.55 15.27
CA ARG A 355 0.04 -5.27 15.86
C ARG A 355 0.73 -4.11 15.16
N PRO A 356 0.09 -2.93 15.04
CA PRO A 356 0.76 -1.74 14.53
C PRO A 356 1.97 -1.37 15.38
N ILE A 357 3.11 -1.12 14.75
CA ILE A 357 4.34 -0.69 15.42
C ILE A 357 4.23 0.80 15.74
N PRO A 358 4.40 1.23 17.01
CA PRO A 358 4.39 2.66 17.34
C PRO A 358 5.57 3.39 16.68
N PRO A 359 5.38 4.65 16.26
CA PRO A 359 6.45 5.44 15.67
C PRO A 359 7.56 5.71 16.70
N LEU A 360 8.81 5.73 16.24
CA LEU A 360 9.97 6.05 17.05
C LEU A 360 10.04 7.55 17.35
N SER A 361 10.44 7.92 18.56
CA SER A 361 10.76 9.31 18.87
C SER A 361 12.07 9.72 18.20
N ALA A 362 12.13 10.96 17.70
CA ALA A 362 13.37 11.55 17.22
C ALA A 362 14.44 11.58 18.34
N PRO A 363 15.73 11.38 18.01
CA PRO A 363 16.82 11.58 18.96
C PRO A 363 16.79 13.01 19.52
N GLN A 364 17.00 13.17 20.83
CA GLN A 364 17.00 14.50 21.46
C GLN A 364 18.26 15.30 21.16
N ARG A 365 19.37 14.60 20.88
CA ARG A 365 20.64 15.17 20.46
C ARG A 365 21.30 14.23 19.46
N LEU A 366 22.03 14.82 18.53
CA LEU A 366 22.92 14.10 17.64
C LEU A 366 24.35 14.63 17.81
N PRO A 367 25.38 13.79 17.61
CA PRO A 367 26.74 14.27 17.54
C PRO A 367 26.88 15.37 16.47
N GLY A 368 27.70 16.38 16.77
CA GLY A 368 28.05 17.41 15.80
C GLY A 368 28.81 16.84 14.60
N LEU A 369 28.81 17.58 13.50
CA LEU A 369 29.59 17.21 12.32
C LEU A 369 31.08 17.07 12.67
N PRO A 370 31.80 16.10 12.07
CA PRO A 370 33.24 15.98 12.24
C PRO A 370 33.97 17.25 11.80
N ALA A 371 35.13 17.52 12.40
CA ALA A 371 35.97 18.65 12.00
C ALA A 371 36.36 18.54 10.52
N GLY A 372 36.23 19.65 9.78
CA GLY A 372 36.51 19.71 8.33
C GLY A 372 35.35 19.34 7.42
N VAL A 373 34.22 18.85 7.96
CA VAL A 373 33.02 18.58 7.18
C VAL A 373 32.15 19.84 7.11
N HIS A 374 31.97 20.35 5.90
CA HIS A 374 31.10 21.49 5.65
C HIS A 374 29.70 21.03 5.23
N ALA A 375 28.69 21.61 5.87
CA ALA A 375 27.28 21.34 5.59
C ALA A 375 26.89 21.65 4.13
N GLY A 376 27.56 22.61 3.47
CA GLY A 376 27.21 23.05 2.10
C GLY A 376 25.95 23.92 2.07
N GLU A 377 25.76 24.68 1.00
CA GLU A 377 24.61 25.56 0.84
C GLU A 377 23.41 24.81 0.26
N LEU A 378 22.19 25.23 0.64
CA LEU A 378 20.98 24.76 -0.02
C LEU A 378 20.82 25.58 -1.32
N PRO A 379 20.65 24.95 -2.49
CA PRO A 379 20.47 25.70 -3.74
C PRO A 379 19.15 26.48 -3.71
N THR A 380 19.10 27.59 -4.44
CA THR A 380 17.83 28.29 -4.70
C THR A 380 16.95 27.49 -5.67
N ALA A 381 15.65 27.77 -5.68
CA ALA A 381 14.73 27.14 -6.64
C ALA A 381 15.16 27.36 -8.09
N GLU A 382 15.65 28.57 -8.43
CA GLU A 382 16.16 28.90 -9.77
C GLU A 382 17.42 28.09 -10.13
N GLN A 383 18.37 27.95 -9.19
CA GLN A 383 19.58 27.15 -9.39
C GLN A 383 19.24 25.68 -9.60
N LEU A 384 18.36 25.14 -8.76
CA LEU A 384 17.93 23.75 -8.86
C LEU A 384 17.17 23.50 -10.17
N LEU A 385 16.23 24.38 -10.53
CA LEU A 385 15.52 24.31 -11.81
C LEU A 385 16.50 24.27 -12.99
N ALA A 386 17.49 25.17 -13.01
CA ALA A 386 18.48 25.23 -14.08
C ALA A 386 19.31 23.94 -14.18
N GLN A 387 19.72 23.37 -13.04
CA GLN A 387 20.49 22.12 -12.98
C GLN A 387 19.68 20.91 -13.44
N LEU A 388 18.44 20.78 -12.97
CA LEU A 388 17.54 19.71 -13.40
C LEU A 388 17.22 19.82 -14.89
N ALA A 389 16.89 21.02 -15.38
CA ALA A 389 16.61 21.25 -16.80
C ALA A 389 17.82 20.91 -17.69
N LEU A 390 19.03 21.26 -17.25
CA LEU A 390 20.26 20.88 -17.95
C LEU A 390 20.42 19.36 -17.99
N ALA A 391 20.32 18.68 -16.84
CA ALA A 391 20.45 17.23 -16.76
C ALA A 391 19.40 16.50 -17.62
N ASP A 392 18.17 16.99 -17.61
CA ASP A 392 17.08 16.43 -18.39
C ASP A 392 17.31 16.61 -19.90
N SER A 393 17.81 17.78 -20.31
CA SER A 393 18.16 18.05 -21.72
C SER A 393 19.32 17.20 -22.24
N LEU A 394 20.26 16.82 -21.37
CA LEU A 394 21.41 15.99 -21.74
C LEU A 394 21.06 14.50 -21.85
N THR A 395 19.96 14.06 -21.24
CA THR A 395 19.62 12.64 -21.08
C THR A 395 18.34 12.23 -21.81
N LEU A 396 17.51 13.18 -22.24
CA LEU A 396 16.31 12.91 -23.03
C LEU A 396 16.55 13.04 -24.53
N HIS A 397 15.86 12.20 -25.29
CA HIS A 397 15.71 12.41 -26.72
C HIS A 397 14.97 13.74 -26.99
N PRO A 398 15.34 14.55 -28.01
CA PRO A 398 14.75 15.87 -28.25
C PRO A 398 13.22 15.89 -28.34
N GLU A 399 12.62 14.91 -29.01
CA GLU A 399 11.16 14.80 -29.13
C GLU A 399 10.48 14.48 -27.79
N VAL A 400 11.17 13.71 -26.93
CA VAL A 400 10.68 13.37 -25.59
C VAL A 400 10.82 14.57 -24.65
N LEU A 401 11.89 15.34 -24.79
CA LEU A 401 12.08 16.60 -24.07
C LEU A 401 10.95 17.59 -24.38
N GLU A 402 10.57 17.72 -25.65
CA GLU A 402 9.47 18.60 -26.04
C GLU A 402 8.12 18.12 -25.47
N ALA A 403 7.84 16.82 -25.55
CA ALA A 403 6.65 16.25 -24.91
C ALA A 403 6.64 16.45 -23.39
N ALA A 404 7.82 16.40 -22.75
CA ALA A 404 7.95 16.64 -21.32
C ALA A 404 7.69 18.10 -20.90
N ARG A 405 8.02 19.08 -21.75
CA ARG A 405 7.72 20.50 -21.47
C ARG A 405 6.22 20.77 -21.35
N GLY A 406 5.40 20.00 -22.05
CA GLY A 406 3.93 20.06 -21.95
C GLY A 406 3.35 19.43 -20.69
N ILE A 407 4.16 18.74 -19.86
CA ILE A 407 3.72 18.08 -18.62
C ILE A 407 3.68 19.05 -17.44
N VAL A 408 4.34 20.21 -17.52
CA VAL A 408 4.41 21.17 -16.42
C VAL A 408 2.99 21.62 -16.05
N GLU A 409 2.40 20.94 -15.08
CA GLU A 409 1.13 21.33 -14.48
C GLU A 409 1.37 22.67 -13.80
N GLN A 410 0.60 23.68 -14.21
CA GLN A 410 0.53 24.92 -13.45
C GLN A 410 -0.04 24.57 -12.07
N TRP A 411 0.82 24.55 -11.07
CA TRP A 411 0.43 24.44 -9.68
C TRP A 411 0.49 25.82 -8.99
N PRO A 412 -0.49 26.16 -8.14
CA PRO A 412 -1.75 25.45 -7.91
C PRO A 412 -2.63 25.48 -9.17
N PRO A 413 -3.32 24.38 -9.54
CA PRO A 413 -4.38 24.47 -10.54
C PRO A 413 -5.37 25.53 -10.08
N SER A 414 -5.97 26.27 -11.00
CA SER A 414 -6.91 27.36 -10.66
C SER A 414 -7.90 26.93 -9.58
N GLY A 415 -7.75 27.51 -8.39
CA GLY A 415 -8.58 27.21 -7.21
C GLY A 415 -8.10 26.08 -6.30
N ALA A 416 -6.88 25.52 -6.41
CA ALA A 416 -6.38 24.56 -5.42
C ALA A 416 -6.22 25.19 -4.02
N PRO A 417 -6.49 24.43 -2.93
CA PRO A 417 -6.45 24.97 -1.58
C PRO A 417 -5.03 25.42 -1.21
N VAL A 418 -4.89 26.64 -0.68
CA VAL A 418 -3.62 27.21 -0.23
C VAL A 418 -2.95 26.29 0.80
N LEU A 419 -3.75 25.72 1.71
CA LEU A 419 -3.28 24.78 2.71
C LEU A 419 -2.62 23.51 2.12
N ALA A 420 -3.17 22.92 1.05
CA ALA A 420 -2.60 21.73 0.44
C ALA A 420 -1.23 22.02 -0.19
N HIS A 421 -1.08 23.18 -0.84
CA HIS A 421 0.20 23.64 -1.35
C HIS A 421 1.24 23.89 -0.24
N GLN A 422 0.83 24.51 0.87
CA GLN A 422 1.72 24.73 2.03
C GLN A 422 2.20 23.42 2.66
N ILE A 423 1.31 22.42 2.77
CA ILE A 423 1.68 21.08 3.27
C ILE A 423 2.65 20.40 2.30
N ALA A 424 2.38 20.48 0.99
CA ALA A 424 3.24 19.91 -0.04
C ALA A 424 4.64 20.56 -0.11
N CYS A 425 4.73 21.85 0.20
CA CYS A 425 5.98 22.61 0.23
C CYS A 425 6.67 22.60 1.60
N GLY A 426 6.02 22.06 2.62
CA GLY A 426 6.48 22.08 4.01
C GLY A 426 7.26 20.83 4.39
N GLY A 427 8.19 20.99 5.34
CA GLY A 427 8.82 19.86 6.02
C GLY A 427 8.00 19.32 7.19
N GLU A 428 8.62 18.43 7.96
CA GLU A 428 8.06 17.79 9.14
C GLU A 428 7.38 18.77 10.11
N ILE A 429 7.99 19.95 10.35
CA ILE A 429 7.45 20.98 11.28
C ILE A 429 6.08 21.49 10.83
N VAL A 430 5.82 21.56 9.53
CA VAL A 430 4.53 22.00 8.97
C VAL A 430 3.55 20.83 8.88
N VAL A 431 4.06 19.68 8.47
CA VAL A 431 3.24 18.51 8.12
C VAL A 431 2.62 17.85 9.35
N LEU A 432 3.35 17.74 10.47
CA LEU A 432 2.81 17.08 11.68
C LEU A 432 1.61 17.85 12.29
N PRO A 433 1.66 19.19 12.51
CA PRO A 433 0.48 19.95 12.94
C PRO A 433 -0.68 19.92 11.93
N ALA A 434 -0.36 19.84 10.63
CA ALA A 434 -1.38 19.70 9.58
C ALA A 434 -2.10 18.35 9.68
N LEU A 435 -1.38 17.26 9.94
CA LEU A 435 -1.97 15.93 10.18
C LEU A 435 -2.96 15.96 11.35
N GLN A 436 -2.56 16.56 12.48
CA GLN A 436 -3.42 16.69 13.66
C GLN A 436 -4.69 17.50 13.34
N SER A 437 -4.55 18.59 12.58
CA SER A 437 -5.67 19.42 12.13
C SER A 437 -6.60 18.65 11.19
N TYR A 438 -6.05 17.86 10.28
CA TYR A 438 -6.79 16.98 9.38
C TYR A 438 -7.60 15.92 10.15
N LEU A 439 -6.99 15.27 11.15
CA LEU A 439 -7.68 14.27 11.98
C LEU A 439 -8.78 14.88 12.87
N ALA A 440 -8.69 16.17 13.17
CA ALA A 440 -9.67 16.90 13.98
C ALA A 440 -10.80 17.58 13.19
N CYS A 441 -10.66 17.80 11.88
CA CYS A 441 -11.46 18.78 11.13
C CYS A 441 -12.97 18.49 11.07
N ARG A 442 -13.38 17.22 11.22
CA ARG A 442 -14.79 16.79 11.19
C ARG A 442 -15.32 16.33 12.55
N ARG A 443 -14.59 16.56 13.65
CA ARG A 443 -15.04 16.21 15.00
C ARG A 443 -15.99 17.25 15.60
N PRO A 444 -17.07 16.82 16.29
CA PRO A 444 -17.90 17.71 17.10
C PRO A 444 -17.05 18.55 18.07
N ALA A 445 -17.44 19.80 18.32
CA ALA A 445 -16.69 20.71 19.21
C ALA A 445 -16.51 20.13 20.63
N ALA A 446 -17.51 19.39 21.14
CA ALA A 446 -17.44 18.73 22.44
C ALA A 446 -16.37 17.62 22.52
N GLU A 447 -16.17 16.86 21.43
CA GLU A 447 -15.15 15.81 21.34
C GLU A 447 -13.73 16.38 21.07
N ARG A 448 -13.64 17.64 20.60
CA ARG A 448 -12.37 18.36 20.45
C ARG A 448 -11.83 18.88 21.78
N ALA A 449 -12.70 19.23 22.72
CA ALA A 449 -12.31 19.77 24.03
C ALA A 449 -11.79 18.71 25.02
N SER A 450 -12.10 17.41 24.79
CA SER A 450 -11.61 16.29 25.60
C SER A 450 -10.31 15.67 25.07
N ALA A 451 -9.97 15.92 23.80
CA ALA A 451 -8.65 15.58 23.27
C ALA A 451 -7.65 16.59 23.86
N SER A 452 -6.49 16.13 24.33
CA SER A 452 -5.43 17.01 24.83
C SER A 452 -5.17 18.11 23.80
N GLU A 453 -5.37 19.39 24.17
CA GLU A 453 -5.03 20.49 23.28
C GLU A 453 -3.58 20.32 22.81
N PRO A 454 -3.30 20.39 21.49
CA PRO A 454 -1.93 20.37 21.02
C PRO A 454 -1.18 21.51 21.70
N SER A 455 0.03 21.24 22.20
CA SER A 455 0.88 22.24 22.83
C SER A 455 0.92 23.49 21.95
N THR A 456 0.64 24.64 22.54
CA THR A 456 0.46 25.96 21.93
C THR A 456 1.66 26.49 21.13
N SER A 457 2.71 25.69 20.92
CA SER A 457 3.87 25.98 20.07
C SER A 457 3.67 25.67 18.57
N GLY A 458 2.59 24.98 18.18
CA GLY A 458 2.37 24.49 16.80
C GLY A 458 1.06 24.95 16.16
N ARG A 459 0.72 26.25 16.21
CA ARG A 459 -0.35 26.75 15.33
C ARG A 459 0.09 26.54 13.88
N LEU A 460 -0.79 25.97 13.04
CA LEU A 460 -0.69 26.17 11.60
C LEU A 460 -0.45 27.68 11.37
N PRO A 461 0.48 28.10 10.51
CA PRO A 461 0.72 29.52 10.23
C PRO A 461 -0.47 30.23 9.54
N VAL A 462 -1.67 29.64 9.55
CA VAL A 462 -2.84 30.09 8.79
C VAL A 462 -4.00 30.46 9.73
N GLU A 463 -4.39 31.73 9.72
CA GLU A 463 -5.67 32.17 10.29
C GLU A 463 -6.83 31.42 9.62
N GLY A 464 -7.58 30.62 10.39
CA GLY A 464 -8.74 29.85 9.89
C GLY A 464 -8.56 28.32 9.76
N GLY A 465 -7.38 27.79 10.11
CA GLY A 465 -6.88 26.44 9.79
C GLY A 465 -7.84 25.24 9.80
N LEU A 466 -8.70 25.04 10.81
CA LEU A 466 -9.62 23.89 10.83
C LEU A 466 -10.77 23.98 9.83
N ARG A 467 -11.27 25.20 9.55
CA ARG A 467 -12.35 25.40 8.58
C ARG A 467 -11.84 25.18 7.16
N GLU A 468 -10.68 25.75 6.84
CA GLU A 468 -10.03 25.55 5.55
C GLU A 468 -9.66 24.08 5.32
N MET A 469 -9.16 23.40 6.36
CA MET A 469 -8.93 21.96 6.31
C MET A 469 -10.22 21.19 6.00
N SER A 470 -11.33 21.48 6.68
CA SER A 470 -12.61 20.81 6.41
C SER A 470 -13.08 21.02 4.96
N VAL A 471 -13.00 22.24 4.44
CA VAL A 471 -13.36 22.54 3.03
C VAL A 471 -12.46 21.76 2.06
N THR A 472 -11.17 21.65 2.39
CA THR A 472 -10.21 20.87 1.59
C THR A 472 -10.56 19.38 1.60
N VAL A 473 -10.88 18.81 2.77
CA VAL A 473 -11.31 17.42 2.90
C VAL A 473 -12.59 17.15 2.12
N ASP A 474 -13.59 18.03 2.23
CA ASP A 474 -14.88 17.89 1.54
C ASP A 474 -14.73 17.87 0.01
N ARG A 475 -13.74 18.59 -0.53
CA ARG A 475 -13.45 18.61 -1.97
C ARG A 475 -12.95 17.26 -2.51
N PHE A 476 -12.18 16.53 -1.71
CA PHE A 476 -11.54 15.28 -2.14
C PHE A 476 -12.30 14.03 -1.69
N GLU A 477 -13.20 14.14 -0.71
CA GLU A 477 -14.12 13.06 -0.33
C GLU A 477 -15.36 13.02 -1.22
N THR A 478 -15.24 12.36 -2.37
CA THR A 478 -16.33 12.23 -3.35
C THR A 478 -16.80 10.78 -3.50
N PRO A 479 -18.00 10.53 -4.06
CA PRO A 479 -18.42 9.18 -4.43
C PRO A 479 -17.49 8.51 -5.46
N ALA A 480 -16.72 9.27 -6.25
CA ALA A 480 -15.74 8.70 -7.16
C ALA A 480 -14.40 8.38 -6.45
N MET A 481 -14.07 9.09 -5.37
CA MET A 481 -12.82 8.98 -4.61
C MET A 481 -13.08 8.80 -3.12
N PRO A 482 -13.64 7.66 -2.68
CA PRO A 482 -13.84 7.42 -1.26
C PRO A 482 -12.47 7.38 -0.57
N LEU A 483 -12.33 8.08 0.57
CA LEU A 483 -11.06 8.17 1.30
C LEU A 483 -9.94 8.90 0.51
N GLY A 484 -10.31 9.69 -0.51
CA GLY A 484 -9.38 10.41 -1.37
C GLY A 484 -8.74 11.65 -0.73
N SER A 485 -9.23 12.09 0.43
CA SER A 485 -8.73 13.32 1.06
C SER A 485 -7.30 13.22 1.58
N PHE A 486 -6.94 12.12 2.25
CA PHE A 486 -5.57 11.97 2.75
C PHE A 486 -4.53 11.92 1.62
N PRO A 487 -4.67 11.07 0.59
CA PRO A 487 -3.72 11.07 -0.53
C PRO A 487 -3.64 12.43 -1.23
N ALA A 488 -4.76 13.14 -1.40
CA ALA A 488 -4.75 14.44 -2.06
C ALA A 488 -4.00 15.53 -1.27
N ILE A 489 -3.96 15.44 0.05
CA ILE A 489 -3.34 16.47 0.92
C ILE A 489 -1.91 16.09 1.32
N PHE A 490 -1.65 14.81 1.59
CA PHE A 490 -0.40 14.34 2.23
C PHE A 490 0.48 13.44 1.34
N SER A 491 0.07 13.10 0.11
CA SER A 491 0.88 12.22 -0.76
C SER A 491 2.30 12.72 -0.97
N GLN A 492 2.50 14.02 -1.18
CA GLN A 492 3.83 14.59 -1.35
C GLN A 492 4.67 14.51 -0.07
N ALA A 493 4.06 14.76 1.10
CA ALA A 493 4.74 14.62 2.38
C ALA A 493 5.15 13.18 2.67
N VAL A 494 4.31 12.21 2.32
CA VAL A 494 4.66 10.77 2.40
C VAL A 494 5.74 10.42 1.38
N SER A 495 5.71 11.00 0.18
CA SER A 495 6.66 10.71 -0.91
C SER A 495 8.04 11.30 -0.68
N LEU A 496 8.15 12.45 -0.02
CA LEU A 496 9.41 13.05 0.42
C LEU A 496 9.86 12.49 1.79
N GLY A 497 8.99 11.73 2.46
CA GLY A 497 9.22 11.15 3.78
C GLY A 497 9.25 12.16 4.91
N THR A 498 8.67 13.36 4.73
CA THR A 498 8.44 14.33 5.80
C THR A 498 7.33 13.88 6.74
N LEU A 499 6.48 12.94 6.29
CA LEU A 499 5.52 12.21 7.13
C LEU A 499 5.78 10.70 7.06
N SER A 500 6.05 10.08 8.21
CA SER A 500 6.09 8.62 8.30
C SER A 500 4.70 8.00 8.15
N ARG A 501 4.63 6.86 7.45
CA ARG A 501 3.46 5.98 7.39
C ARG A 501 3.03 5.51 8.78
N ARG A 502 3.98 5.14 9.67
CA ARG A 502 3.66 4.72 11.05
C ARG A 502 3.10 5.86 11.87
N ARG A 503 3.66 7.07 11.74
CA ARG A 503 3.15 8.28 12.41
C ARG A 503 1.72 8.59 11.98
N ALA A 504 1.48 8.65 10.67
CA ALA A 504 0.15 8.89 10.12
C ALA A 504 -0.88 7.85 10.60
N TYR A 505 -0.52 6.56 10.54
CA TYR A 505 -1.38 5.48 10.99
C TYR A 505 -1.64 5.53 12.51
N HIS A 506 -0.61 5.75 13.32
CA HIS A 506 -0.71 5.77 14.77
C HIS A 506 -1.58 6.92 15.27
N GLU A 507 -1.37 8.15 14.77
CA GLU A 507 -2.24 9.28 15.14
C GLU A 507 -3.67 9.07 14.66
N ALA A 508 -3.86 8.51 13.47
CA ALA A 508 -5.20 8.19 12.96
C ALA A 508 -5.90 7.10 13.79
N LEU A 509 -5.15 6.09 14.27
CA LEU A 509 -5.67 5.04 15.14
C LEU A 509 -6.09 5.59 16.51
N GLN A 510 -5.25 6.43 17.12
CA GLN A 510 -5.61 7.17 18.33
C GLN A 510 -6.83 8.05 18.08
N ALA A 511 -6.86 8.75 16.96
CA ALA A 511 -7.97 9.59 16.60
C ALA A 511 -9.28 8.81 16.43
N MET A 512 -9.21 7.60 15.89
CA MET A 512 -10.36 6.71 15.82
C MET A 512 -10.79 6.26 17.21
N ALA A 513 -9.85 5.92 18.09
CA ALA A 513 -10.08 5.48 19.48
C ALA A 513 -10.75 6.56 20.36
N ASP A 514 -10.53 7.84 20.07
CA ASP A 514 -11.18 8.95 20.78
C ASP A 514 -12.59 9.27 20.23
N THR A 515 -12.91 8.81 19.02
CA THR A 515 -14.22 9.07 18.40
C THR A 515 -15.30 8.23 19.07
N SER A 516 -16.43 8.81 19.46
CA SER A 516 -17.50 8.07 20.16
C SER A 516 -18.03 6.87 19.33
N PRO A 517 -18.43 5.74 19.96
CA PRO A 517 -18.94 4.57 19.25
C PRO A 517 -20.12 4.89 18.31
N PHE A 518 -20.99 5.81 18.69
CA PHE A 518 -22.09 6.31 17.86
C PHE A 518 -21.56 6.98 16.57
N SER A 519 -20.60 7.89 16.69
CA SER A 519 -19.97 8.56 15.54
C SER A 519 -19.18 7.60 14.64
N ARG A 520 -18.67 6.48 15.17
CA ARG A 520 -18.04 5.41 14.37
C ARG A 520 -19.06 4.58 13.58
N PHE A 521 -20.22 4.27 14.19
CA PHE A 521 -21.18 3.31 13.63
C PHE A 521 -22.16 3.94 12.63
N VAL A 522 -22.52 5.22 12.79
CA VAL A 522 -23.50 5.91 11.92
C VAL A 522 -22.86 6.40 10.60
N GLY A 523 -21.75 5.79 10.16
CA GLY A 523 -21.02 6.24 8.96
C GLY A 523 -20.57 7.70 9.07
N GLY A 524 -20.35 8.19 10.30
CA GLY A 524 -20.17 9.59 10.61
C GLY A 524 -19.00 10.20 9.84
N SER A 525 -19.28 11.32 9.17
CA SER A 525 -18.31 12.19 8.51
C SER A 525 -17.04 12.43 9.37
N ALA A 526 -17.20 12.45 10.70
CA ALA A 526 -16.13 12.62 11.70
C ALA A 526 -14.99 11.59 11.62
N ALA A 527 -15.28 10.34 11.26
CA ALA A 527 -14.27 9.28 11.20
C ALA A 527 -13.58 9.16 9.83
N VAL A 528 -14.00 9.96 8.84
CA VAL A 528 -13.46 9.88 7.47
C VAL A 528 -11.96 10.21 7.42
N PRO A 529 -11.47 11.31 8.03
CA PRO A 529 -10.05 11.65 7.96
C PRO A 529 -9.15 10.54 8.52
N ALA A 530 -9.47 10.01 9.70
CA ALA A 530 -8.75 8.92 10.33
C ALA A 530 -8.74 7.64 9.46
N ARG A 531 -9.90 7.24 8.91
CA ARG A 531 -9.97 6.07 8.02
C ARG A 531 -9.14 6.25 6.76
N ALA A 532 -9.14 7.44 6.17
CA ALA A 532 -8.36 7.74 4.98
C ALA A 532 -6.85 7.71 5.24
N ALA A 533 -6.39 8.27 6.37
CA ALA A 533 -4.99 8.21 6.78
C ALA A 533 -4.53 6.76 7.04
N MET A 534 -5.32 5.97 7.78
CA MET A 534 -5.02 4.57 8.04
C MET A 534 -4.97 3.76 6.74
N ALA A 535 -5.98 3.91 5.86
CA ALA A 535 -6.04 3.18 4.59
C ALA A 535 -4.86 3.53 3.67
N ALA A 536 -4.48 4.81 3.59
CA ALA A 536 -3.34 5.25 2.79
C ALA A 536 -2.01 4.70 3.33
N ALA A 537 -1.79 4.75 4.65
CA ALA A 537 -0.59 4.21 5.27
C ALA A 537 -0.47 2.69 5.10
N GLU A 538 -1.57 1.94 5.31
CA GLU A 538 -1.60 0.50 5.07
C GLU A 538 -1.37 0.14 3.59
N THR A 539 -1.97 0.90 2.67
CA THR A 539 -1.81 0.67 1.23
C THR A 539 -0.37 0.87 0.78
N ALA A 540 0.26 1.97 1.22
CA ALA A 540 1.64 2.28 0.88
C ALA A 540 2.64 1.30 1.53
N ASP A 541 2.35 0.83 2.74
CA ASP A 541 3.15 -0.21 3.41
C ASP A 541 3.05 -1.56 2.70
N PHE A 542 1.83 -2.01 2.38
CA PHE A 542 1.58 -3.24 1.64
C PHE A 542 2.28 -3.25 0.28
N HIS A 543 2.13 -2.20 -0.54
CA HIS A 543 2.73 -2.17 -1.88
C HIS A 543 4.25 -2.03 -1.85
N TRP A 544 4.83 -1.41 -0.81
CA TRP A 544 6.28 -1.42 -0.63
C TRP A 544 6.79 -2.86 -0.35
N HIS A 545 6.10 -3.61 0.51
CA HIS A 545 6.45 -5.00 0.79
C HIS A 545 6.20 -5.92 -0.41
N LEU A 546 5.14 -5.68 -1.18
CA LEU A 546 4.88 -6.38 -2.44
C LEU A 546 6.01 -6.13 -3.46
N ALA A 547 6.42 -4.88 -3.65
CA ALA A 547 7.53 -4.50 -4.54
C ALA A 547 8.88 -5.07 -4.08
N ARG A 548 9.09 -5.17 -2.77
CA ARG A 548 10.27 -5.85 -2.20
C ARG A 548 10.26 -7.34 -2.52
N ALA A 549 9.15 -8.03 -2.29
CA ALA A 549 9.02 -9.46 -2.57
C ALA A 549 9.17 -9.77 -4.07
N ASP A 550 8.68 -8.87 -4.92
CA ASP A 550 8.78 -9.01 -6.38
C ASP A 550 10.23 -9.02 -6.90
N ARG A 551 11.22 -8.53 -6.14
CA ARG A 551 12.64 -8.60 -6.55
C ARG A 551 13.16 -10.03 -6.72
N GLU A 552 12.60 -10.97 -5.96
CA GLU A 552 12.98 -12.38 -6.02
C GLU A 552 12.11 -13.16 -7.02
N ARG A 553 11.06 -12.53 -7.54
CA ARG A 553 10.11 -13.14 -8.47
C ARG A 553 10.72 -13.28 -9.85
N ARG A 554 10.75 -14.52 -10.34
CA ARG A 554 11.13 -14.83 -11.73
C ARG A 554 9.88 -14.87 -12.59
N LEU A 555 9.80 -13.98 -13.58
CA LEU A 555 8.72 -14.02 -14.56
C LEU A 555 8.96 -15.13 -15.58
N GLN A 556 7.89 -15.83 -15.96
CA GLN A 556 7.93 -16.68 -17.14
C GLN A 556 8.30 -15.82 -18.36
N GLY A 557 9.30 -16.23 -19.13
CA GLY A 557 9.82 -15.44 -20.26
C GLY A 557 10.87 -14.37 -19.91
N GLY A 558 11.52 -14.44 -18.74
CA GLY A 558 12.80 -13.76 -18.50
C GLY A 558 12.77 -12.23 -18.33
N GLY A 559 11.58 -11.62 -18.23
CA GLY A 559 11.45 -10.21 -17.86
C GLY A 559 11.82 -9.96 -16.38
N ALA A 560 12.33 -8.77 -16.09
CA ALA A 560 12.57 -8.35 -14.71
C ALA A 560 11.42 -7.42 -14.25
N PRO A 561 10.68 -7.76 -13.18
CA PRO A 561 9.75 -6.81 -12.58
C PRO A 561 10.54 -5.65 -12.00
N ARG A 562 10.05 -4.44 -12.25
CA ARG A 562 10.64 -3.19 -11.80
C ARG A 562 9.54 -2.30 -11.25
N HIS A 563 9.95 -1.39 -10.38
CA HIS A 563 9.03 -0.48 -9.72
C HIS A 563 9.45 0.98 -9.96
N TRP A 564 8.44 1.82 -10.11
CA TRP A 564 8.54 3.27 -10.29
C TRP A 564 7.47 3.92 -9.41
N ARG A 565 7.79 5.08 -8.84
CA ARG A 565 6.81 5.88 -8.10
C ARG A 565 6.26 6.98 -8.98
N TRP A 566 4.99 6.85 -9.34
CA TRP A 566 4.27 7.85 -10.12
C TRP A 566 3.39 8.70 -9.21
N ARG A 567 3.70 10.00 -9.09
CA ARG A 567 2.98 10.95 -8.22
C ARG A 567 2.76 10.43 -6.79
N GLY A 568 3.76 9.74 -6.25
CA GLY A 568 3.74 9.15 -4.91
C GLY A 568 3.24 7.70 -4.83
N HIS A 569 2.59 7.20 -5.88
CA HIS A 569 2.01 5.85 -5.93
C HIS A 569 2.99 4.83 -6.51
N MET A 570 3.14 3.68 -5.85
CA MET A 570 3.95 2.58 -6.36
C MET A 570 3.28 1.91 -7.57
N VAL A 571 3.97 1.91 -8.70
CA VAL A 571 3.54 1.20 -9.92
C VAL A 571 4.60 0.20 -10.35
N ASP A 572 4.15 -0.86 -11.02
CA ASP A 572 4.98 -1.92 -11.55
C ASP A 572 5.09 -1.83 -13.07
N TYR A 573 6.25 -2.24 -13.58
CA TYR A 573 6.46 -2.46 -15.00
C TYR A 573 7.44 -3.61 -15.20
N VAL A 574 7.33 -4.26 -16.34
CA VAL A 574 8.32 -5.23 -16.79
C VAL A 574 9.14 -4.59 -17.89
N SER A 575 10.45 -4.75 -17.83
CA SER A 575 11.32 -4.45 -18.97
C SER A 575 12.10 -5.68 -19.37
N ARG A 576 12.22 -5.93 -20.67
CA ARG A 576 13.13 -6.93 -21.21
C ARG A 576 14.12 -6.26 -22.14
N MET A 577 15.39 -6.35 -21.76
CA MET A 577 16.49 -5.97 -22.64
C MET A 577 16.68 -7.06 -23.70
N PRO A 578 17.17 -6.70 -24.89
CA PRO A 578 17.68 -7.69 -25.83
C PRO A 578 18.74 -8.56 -25.14
N GLU A 579 18.61 -9.88 -25.15
CA GLU A 579 19.64 -10.76 -24.59
C GLU A 579 20.96 -10.53 -25.34
N GLU A 580 22.01 -10.10 -24.62
CA GLU A 580 23.39 -10.23 -25.13
C GLU A 580 23.80 -11.70 -25.03
N GLU A 581 23.23 -12.57 -25.85
CA GLU A 581 23.85 -13.88 -26.06
C GLU A 581 25.17 -13.67 -26.83
N GLY A 582 26.23 -14.27 -26.27
CA GLY A 582 27.62 -14.03 -26.63
C GLY A 582 27.91 -13.89 -28.13
N ALA A 583 28.46 -12.73 -28.48
CA ALA A 583 29.52 -12.57 -29.48
C ALA A 583 29.45 -13.42 -30.76
N HIS A 584 28.32 -13.53 -31.46
CA HIS A 584 28.28 -13.78 -32.90
C HIS A 584 27.01 -13.18 -33.52
N LYS A 585 27.06 -11.90 -33.91
CA LYS A 585 26.04 -11.30 -34.79
C LYS A 585 26.01 -12.10 -36.11
N ARG A 586 25.00 -12.94 -36.30
CA ARG A 586 24.56 -13.31 -37.66
C ARG A 586 23.90 -12.08 -38.27
N ALA A 587 24.23 -11.76 -39.52
CA ALA A 587 23.65 -10.63 -40.26
C ALA A 587 22.12 -10.76 -40.45
N ASP A 588 21.56 -11.94 -40.17
CA ASP A 588 20.16 -12.31 -40.44
C ASP A 588 19.30 -12.44 -39.17
N ALA A 589 19.81 -12.07 -37.99
CA ALA A 589 19.03 -12.10 -36.75
C ALA A 589 18.13 -10.86 -36.65
N PRO A 590 16.82 -10.99 -36.31
CA PRO A 590 15.93 -9.85 -36.19
C PRO A 590 16.44 -8.88 -35.12
N ALA A 591 16.29 -7.58 -35.36
CA ALA A 591 16.68 -6.55 -34.41
C ALA A 591 15.99 -6.82 -33.06
N LEU A 592 16.78 -7.09 -32.02
CA LEU A 592 16.23 -7.37 -30.71
C LEU A 592 15.62 -6.07 -30.14
N LEU A 593 14.31 -6.09 -29.87
CA LEU A 593 13.55 -4.93 -29.38
C LEU A 593 13.67 -4.80 -27.86
N LEU A 594 13.86 -3.57 -27.39
CA LEU A 594 13.68 -3.21 -25.98
C LEU A 594 12.18 -3.02 -25.70
N VAL A 595 11.61 -3.86 -24.84
CA VAL A 595 10.18 -3.85 -24.52
C VAL A 595 9.95 -3.40 -23.09
N TYR A 596 9.02 -2.46 -22.92
CA TYR A 596 8.48 -2.04 -21.63
C TYR A 596 6.98 -2.35 -21.58
N ALA A 597 6.54 -2.99 -20.50
CA ALA A 597 5.13 -3.28 -20.22
C ALA A 597 4.76 -2.68 -18.87
N PRO A 598 4.30 -1.42 -18.82
CA PRO A 598 3.82 -0.82 -17.58
C PRO A 598 2.44 -1.34 -17.21
N THR A 599 2.24 -1.57 -15.91
CA THR A 599 0.91 -1.76 -15.34
C THR A 599 0.35 -0.39 -14.96
N LEU A 600 -0.88 -0.11 -15.35
CA LEU A 600 -1.52 1.18 -15.09
C LEU A 600 -1.93 1.29 -13.60
N PRO A 601 -1.94 2.51 -13.03
CA PRO A 601 -2.58 2.76 -11.74
C PRO A 601 -4.03 2.28 -11.77
N GLY A 602 -4.42 1.55 -10.72
CA GLY A 602 -5.73 0.90 -10.65
C GLY A 602 -5.76 -0.55 -11.16
N PHE A 603 -4.69 -1.07 -11.76
CA PHE A 603 -4.64 -2.40 -12.37
C PHE A 603 -3.49 -3.26 -11.82
N GLY A 604 -3.55 -4.57 -12.09
CA GLY A 604 -2.45 -5.51 -11.82
C GLY A 604 -1.90 -5.39 -10.40
N ARG A 605 -0.57 -5.39 -10.26
CA ARG A 605 0.15 -5.24 -8.98
C ARG A 605 0.47 -3.78 -8.63
N SER A 606 0.06 -2.83 -9.47
CA SER A 606 0.18 -1.40 -9.19
C SER A 606 -0.85 -0.98 -8.15
N GLU A 607 -0.49 0.07 -7.40
CA GLU A 607 -1.41 0.68 -6.44
C GLU A 607 -2.75 1.02 -7.10
N LYS A 608 -3.82 0.92 -6.30
CA LYS A 608 -5.19 1.29 -6.66
C LYS A 608 -5.64 2.51 -5.85
N PRO A 609 -4.94 3.65 -5.97
CA PRO A 609 -5.22 4.83 -5.17
C PRO A 609 -6.60 5.42 -5.46
N ALA A 610 -7.13 6.17 -4.49
CA ALA A 610 -8.38 6.90 -4.63
C ALA A 610 -8.19 8.16 -5.50
N LEU A 611 -8.05 7.94 -6.82
CA LEU A 611 -7.89 8.98 -7.83
C LEU A 611 -9.18 9.19 -8.64
N ALA A 612 -9.29 10.35 -9.27
CA ALA A 612 -10.31 10.62 -10.27
C ALA A 612 -9.93 9.94 -11.60
N TYR A 613 -10.20 8.64 -11.70
CA TYR A 613 -9.93 7.86 -12.91
C TYR A 613 -10.61 8.48 -14.14
N SER A 614 -9.85 8.61 -15.22
CA SER A 614 -10.29 9.20 -16.48
C SER A 614 -9.32 8.82 -17.59
N GLN A 615 -9.75 9.03 -18.85
CA GLN A 615 -8.86 8.90 -20.00
C GLN A 615 -7.60 9.79 -19.84
N THR A 616 -7.76 11.01 -19.33
CA THR A 616 -6.65 11.95 -19.10
C THR A 616 -5.67 11.44 -18.05
N LEU A 617 -6.17 10.89 -16.94
CA LEU A 617 -5.30 10.35 -15.87
C LEU A 617 -4.34 9.27 -16.42
N TRP A 618 -4.86 8.30 -17.16
CA TRP A 618 -4.03 7.23 -17.73
C TRP A 618 -3.15 7.71 -18.89
N LEU A 619 -3.59 8.73 -19.63
CA LEU A 619 -2.76 9.41 -20.62
C LEU A 619 -1.55 10.07 -19.94
N ASP A 620 -1.76 10.82 -18.87
CA ASP A 620 -0.69 11.49 -18.14
C ASP A 620 0.28 10.46 -17.55
N PHE A 621 -0.23 9.36 -17.00
CA PHE A 621 0.58 8.22 -16.58
C PHE A 621 1.48 7.70 -17.71
N LEU A 622 0.91 7.40 -18.89
CA LEU A 622 1.68 6.87 -20.02
C LEU A 622 2.70 7.87 -20.56
N ARG A 623 2.33 9.16 -20.62
CA ARG A 623 3.22 10.24 -21.06
C ARG A 623 4.40 10.40 -20.09
N GLU A 624 4.13 10.41 -18.78
CA GLU A 624 5.16 10.48 -17.73
C GLU A 624 6.01 9.21 -17.72
N PHE A 625 5.44 8.02 -17.93
CA PHE A 625 6.20 6.78 -18.07
C PHE A 625 7.18 6.84 -19.25
N VAL A 626 6.74 7.34 -20.41
CA VAL A 626 7.63 7.49 -21.58
C VAL A 626 8.72 8.52 -21.32
N THR A 627 8.39 9.65 -20.68
CA THR A 627 9.36 10.73 -20.45
C THR A 627 10.32 10.47 -19.30
N GLU A 628 9.92 9.73 -18.26
CA GLU A 628 10.75 9.48 -17.08
C GLU A 628 11.46 8.12 -17.12
N VAL A 629 10.77 7.06 -17.54
CA VAL A 629 11.28 5.68 -17.51
C VAL A 629 11.88 5.27 -18.84
N VAL A 630 11.14 5.47 -19.95
CA VAL A 630 11.59 5.02 -21.29
C VAL A 630 12.61 5.98 -21.90
N ARG A 631 12.41 7.30 -21.70
CA ARG A 631 13.29 8.42 -22.09
C ARG A 631 13.61 8.54 -23.60
N ARG A 632 12.90 7.79 -24.45
CA ARG A 632 13.06 7.74 -25.91
C ARG A 632 11.70 7.59 -26.61
N PRO A 633 11.57 7.97 -27.90
CA PRO A 633 10.36 7.72 -28.66
C PRO A 633 10.04 6.22 -28.74
N VAL A 634 8.75 5.90 -28.86
CA VAL A 634 8.24 4.53 -28.73
C VAL A 634 7.31 4.16 -29.87
N ILE A 635 7.24 2.86 -30.16
CA ILE A 635 6.06 2.25 -30.78
C ILE A 635 5.19 1.79 -29.63
N VAL A 636 3.94 2.25 -29.60
CA VAL A 636 3.00 1.93 -28.51
C VAL A 636 2.05 0.83 -28.96
N VAL A 637 1.94 -0.22 -28.15
CA VAL A 637 1.12 -1.39 -28.41
C VAL A 637 0.15 -1.56 -27.24
N GLY A 638 -1.14 -1.76 -27.52
CA GLY A 638 -2.13 -1.94 -26.46
C GLY A 638 -3.27 -2.87 -26.85
N ASN A 639 -3.63 -3.77 -25.93
CA ASN A 639 -4.80 -4.63 -26.05
C ASN A 639 -6.05 -3.99 -25.41
N SER A 640 -7.20 -4.07 -26.08
CA SER A 640 -8.50 -3.70 -25.53
C SER A 640 -8.51 -2.26 -25.01
N ILE A 641 -8.80 -2.02 -23.72
CA ILE A 641 -8.69 -0.69 -23.10
C ILE A 641 -7.28 -0.09 -23.25
N GLY A 642 -6.22 -0.92 -23.19
CA GLY A 642 -4.86 -0.50 -23.44
C GLY A 642 -4.65 0.02 -24.86
N GLY A 643 -5.37 -0.51 -25.85
CA GLY A 643 -5.35 0.01 -27.22
C GLY A 643 -5.96 1.41 -27.32
N PHE A 644 -7.08 1.65 -26.62
CA PHE A 644 -7.70 2.97 -26.55
C PHE A 644 -6.79 4.00 -25.87
N LEU A 645 -6.10 3.61 -24.80
CA LEU A 645 -5.13 4.47 -24.10
C LEU A 645 -3.87 4.70 -24.94
N SER A 646 -3.42 3.69 -25.68
CA SER A 646 -2.32 3.82 -26.67
C SER A 646 -2.67 4.84 -27.76
N ALA A 647 -3.89 4.78 -28.29
CA ALA A 647 -4.40 5.78 -29.24
C ALA A 647 -4.48 7.18 -28.62
N SER A 648 -4.84 7.27 -27.34
CA SER A 648 -4.89 8.54 -26.61
C SER A 648 -3.49 9.15 -26.45
N LEU A 649 -2.48 8.35 -26.10
CA LEU A 649 -1.08 8.78 -26.05
C LEU A 649 -0.59 9.24 -27.42
N ALA A 650 -0.86 8.46 -28.47
CA ALA A 650 -0.49 8.79 -29.84
C ALA A 650 -1.13 10.11 -30.30
N ALA A 651 -2.41 10.33 -29.97
CA ALA A 651 -3.12 11.56 -30.29
C ALA A 651 -2.58 12.79 -29.55
N ALA A 652 -2.24 12.65 -28.27
CA ALA A 652 -1.79 13.76 -27.45
C ALA A 652 -0.30 14.07 -27.62
N CYS A 653 0.52 13.07 -27.96
CA CYS A 653 1.97 13.20 -28.09
C CYS A 653 2.46 12.50 -29.38
N PRO A 654 2.03 12.94 -30.57
CA PRO A 654 2.39 12.28 -31.83
C PRO A 654 3.90 12.27 -32.08
N ALA A 655 4.64 13.27 -31.58
CA ALA A 655 6.09 13.37 -31.75
C ALA A 655 6.87 12.20 -31.10
N ILE A 656 6.39 11.67 -29.97
CA ILE A 656 7.06 10.56 -29.27
C ILE A 656 6.54 9.19 -29.68
N VAL A 657 5.48 9.11 -30.50
CA VAL A 657 4.86 7.85 -30.92
C VAL A 657 5.16 7.57 -32.40
N LYS A 658 6.14 6.70 -32.63
CA LYS A 658 6.63 6.33 -33.97
C LYS A 658 5.74 5.35 -34.72
N GLY A 659 4.89 4.65 -33.98
CA GLY A 659 3.87 3.76 -34.53
C GLY A 659 2.86 3.39 -33.46
N LEU A 660 1.62 3.19 -33.89
CA LEU A 660 0.52 2.78 -33.03
C LEU A 660 0.06 1.36 -33.41
N VAL A 661 0.04 0.43 -32.46
CA VAL A 661 -0.48 -0.93 -32.66
C VAL A 661 -1.66 -1.16 -31.73
N LEU A 662 -2.83 -1.34 -32.34
CA LEU A 662 -4.11 -1.56 -31.69
C LEU A 662 -4.44 -3.05 -31.74
N VAL A 663 -4.43 -3.70 -30.58
CA VAL A 663 -4.76 -5.11 -30.45
C VAL A 663 -6.17 -5.20 -29.88
N ASN A 664 -7.12 -5.80 -30.61
CA ASN A 664 -8.53 -5.96 -30.22
C ASN A 664 -9.12 -4.74 -29.46
N THR A 665 -8.84 -3.53 -29.97
CA THR A 665 -8.94 -2.28 -29.18
C THR A 665 -10.38 -1.92 -28.77
N ALA A 666 -10.52 -1.37 -27.56
CA ALA A 666 -11.72 -0.72 -27.08
C ALA A 666 -11.90 0.69 -27.69
N GLY A 667 -12.98 1.39 -27.30
CA GLY A 667 -13.29 2.77 -27.70
C GLY A 667 -14.41 2.88 -28.74
N LYS A 668 -15.30 3.87 -28.64
CA LYS A 668 -16.39 4.02 -29.61
C LYS A 668 -15.83 4.42 -30.99
N ILE A 669 -16.33 3.81 -32.06
CA ILE A 669 -16.11 4.32 -33.43
C ILE A 669 -17.34 5.14 -33.78
N ASP A 670 -17.14 6.41 -34.09
CA ASP A 670 -18.20 7.35 -34.41
C ASP A 670 -17.79 8.16 -35.65
N PRO A 671 -18.10 7.68 -36.86
CA PRO A 671 -17.69 8.34 -38.10
C PRO A 671 -18.26 9.76 -38.24
N ALA A 672 -19.40 10.05 -37.58
CA ALA A 672 -20.08 11.33 -37.61
C ALA A 672 -19.61 12.30 -36.50
N TYR A 673 -18.63 11.90 -35.69
CA TYR A 673 -18.13 12.74 -34.60
C TYR A 673 -17.53 14.05 -35.10
N THR A 674 -17.96 15.16 -34.49
CA THR A 674 -17.35 16.48 -34.62
C THR A 674 -17.12 17.08 -33.22
N PRO A 675 -15.98 17.75 -32.96
CA PRO A 675 -15.70 18.37 -31.67
C PRO A 675 -16.79 19.38 -31.23
N GLU A 676 -17.35 20.13 -32.19
CA GLU A 676 -18.34 21.17 -31.94
C GLU A 676 -19.64 20.57 -31.40
N ALA A 677 -20.19 19.53 -32.06
CA ALA A 677 -21.39 18.84 -31.60
C ALA A 677 -21.18 18.15 -30.24
N ALA A 678 -19.97 17.66 -29.97
CA ALA A 678 -19.62 17.07 -28.70
C ALA A 678 -19.55 18.10 -27.57
N ALA A 679 -19.00 19.29 -27.83
CA ALA A 679 -18.96 20.39 -26.87
C ALA A 679 -20.37 20.90 -26.53
N GLU A 680 -21.23 21.08 -27.53
CA GLU A 680 -22.64 21.45 -27.34
C GLU A 680 -23.41 20.40 -26.52
N ALA A 681 -23.22 19.12 -26.84
CA ALA A 681 -23.85 18.02 -26.10
C ALA A 681 -23.34 17.91 -24.65
N ALA A 682 -22.06 18.27 -24.39
CA ALA A 682 -21.49 18.26 -23.05
C ALA A 682 -22.05 19.40 -22.17
N ILE A 683 -22.25 20.60 -22.73
CA ILE A 683 -22.90 21.73 -22.04
C ILE A 683 -24.35 21.38 -21.67
N ALA A 684 -25.06 20.65 -22.55
CA ALA A 684 -26.44 20.22 -22.33
C ALA A 684 -26.60 19.02 -21.36
N SER A 685 -25.51 18.38 -20.94
CA SER A 685 -25.50 17.08 -20.26
C SER A 685 -24.84 17.16 -18.88
N SER A 686 -25.61 17.46 -17.83
CA SER A 686 -25.17 17.26 -16.43
C SER A 686 -25.76 15.97 -15.86
N SER A 687 -25.23 14.81 -16.23
CA SER A 687 -25.62 13.56 -15.56
C SER A 687 -24.90 13.45 -14.23
N THR A 688 -25.60 13.70 -13.13
CA THR A 688 -25.16 13.28 -11.80
C THR A 688 -25.22 11.75 -11.74
N GLY A 689 -24.09 11.09 -11.53
CA GLY A 689 -24.05 9.65 -11.32
C GLY A 689 -24.94 9.20 -10.15
N PRO A 690 -25.23 7.90 -10.01
CA PRO A 690 -26.10 7.40 -8.96
C PRO A 690 -25.60 7.82 -7.55
N PRO A 691 -26.49 8.04 -6.57
CA PRO A 691 -26.11 8.36 -5.19
C PRO A 691 -25.12 7.34 -4.63
N ALA A 692 -24.16 7.78 -3.82
CA ALA A 692 -23.01 6.98 -3.38
C ALA A 692 -23.40 5.63 -2.75
N LEU A 693 -24.45 5.60 -1.92
CA LEU A 693 -24.91 4.38 -1.27
C LEU A 693 -25.45 3.34 -2.27
N VAL A 694 -26.17 3.80 -3.29
CA VAL A 694 -26.73 2.95 -4.35
C VAL A 694 -25.62 2.40 -5.23
N ALA A 695 -24.69 3.28 -5.63
CA ALA A 695 -23.52 2.88 -6.39
C ALA A 695 -22.66 1.88 -5.62
N ASP A 696 -22.49 2.05 -4.31
CA ASP A 696 -21.70 1.14 -3.46
C ASP A 696 -22.32 -0.26 -3.38
N LEU A 697 -23.63 -0.36 -3.14
CA LEU A 697 -24.32 -1.65 -3.04
C LEU A 697 -24.28 -2.42 -4.36
N ILE A 698 -24.58 -1.74 -5.47
CA ILE A 698 -24.53 -2.34 -6.82
C ILE A 698 -23.10 -2.77 -7.16
N SER A 699 -22.11 -1.90 -6.90
CA SER A 699 -20.71 -2.19 -7.18
C SER A 699 -20.22 -3.40 -6.40
N ARG A 700 -20.55 -3.51 -5.10
CA ARG A 700 -20.18 -4.68 -4.28
C ARG A 700 -20.76 -5.98 -4.82
N GLY A 701 -22.04 -5.98 -5.17
CA GLY A 701 -22.72 -7.16 -5.71
C GLY A 701 -22.11 -7.60 -7.04
N LEU A 702 -21.95 -6.66 -7.98
CA LEU A 702 -21.36 -6.94 -9.29
C LEU A 702 -19.88 -7.34 -9.20
N PHE A 703 -19.09 -6.65 -8.37
CA PHE A 703 -17.68 -6.96 -8.16
C PHE A 703 -17.51 -8.39 -7.63
N THR A 704 -18.29 -8.79 -6.62
CA THR A 704 -18.26 -10.15 -6.06
C THR A 704 -18.65 -11.20 -7.09
N TYR A 705 -19.64 -10.91 -7.94
CA TYR A 705 -20.03 -11.80 -9.04
C TYR A 705 -18.90 -11.97 -10.06
N LEU A 706 -18.31 -10.85 -10.52
CA LEU A 706 -17.23 -10.85 -11.50
C LEU A 706 -15.99 -11.57 -10.95
N GLU A 707 -15.61 -11.29 -9.71
CA GLU A 707 -14.51 -11.94 -8.99
C GLU A 707 -14.66 -13.46 -8.98
N ARG A 708 -15.87 -13.99 -8.75
CA ARG A 708 -16.16 -15.44 -8.79
C ARG A 708 -16.20 -16.04 -10.20
N SER A 709 -16.27 -15.21 -11.23
CA SER A 709 -16.42 -15.63 -12.62
C SER A 709 -15.18 -15.41 -13.48
N ILE A 710 -14.04 -15.01 -12.87
CA ILE A 710 -12.78 -14.71 -13.55
C ILE A 710 -12.38 -15.86 -14.47
N ALA A 711 -12.15 -17.06 -13.95
CA ALA A 711 -11.70 -18.21 -14.75
C ALA A 711 -12.65 -18.53 -15.91
N LYS A 712 -13.97 -18.52 -15.65
CA LYS A 712 -14.99 -18.76 -16.68
C LYS A 712 -15.00 -17.68 -17.76
N THR A 713 -14.79 -16.43 -17.38
CA THR A 713 -14.74 -15.30 -18.31
C THR A 713 -13.46 -15.36 -19.13
N LEU A 714 -12.33 -15.67 -18.49
CA LEU A 714 -11.03 -15.81 -19.13
C LEU A 714 -11.08 -16.90 -20.21
N VAL A 715 -11.54 -18.11 -19.90
CA VAL A 715 -11.68 -19.20 -20.91
C VAL A 715 -12.53 -18.78 -22.12
N LYS A 716 -13.57 -17.96 -21.93
CA LYS A 716 -14.37 -17.46 -23.06
C LYS A 716 -13.58 -16.51 -23.97
N LEU A 717 -12.66 -15.72 -23.39
CA LEU A 717 -11.83 -14.77 -24.13
C LEU A 717 -10.71 -15.46 -24.92
N TYR A 718 -10.43 -16.74 -24.63
CA TYR A 718 -9.44 -17.58 -25.30
C TYR A 718 -10.09 -18.78 -26.04
N PRO A 719 -10.88 -18.53 -27.09
CA PRO A 719 -11.62 -19.55 -27.83
C PRO A 719 -10.74 -20.43 -28.74
N VAL A 720 -9.49 -20.04 -29.03
CA VAL A 720 -8.58 -20.81 -29.90
C VAL A 720 -7.69 -21.70 -29.07
N ASP A 721 -7.07 -21.14 -28.03
CA ASP A 721 -6.28 -21.92 -27.08
C ASP A 721 -6.63 -21.54 -25.64
N ALA A 722 -7.62 -22.23 -25.08
CA ALA A 722 -8.03 -22.06 -23.70
C ALA A 722 -6.97 -22.49 -22.68
N THR A 723 -5.89 -23.18 -23.09
CA THR A 723 -4.82 -23.57 -22.16
C THR A 723 -3.97 -22.38 -21.72
N ASN A 724 -3.95 -21.29 -22.50
CA ASN A 724 -3.35 -20.01 -22.10
C ASN A 724 -4.15 -19.28 -21.02
N ALA A 725 -5.45 -19.57 -20.90
CA ALA A 725 -6.29 -19.11 -19.79
C ALA A 725 -6.08 -20.00 -18.55
N ASP A 726 -4.83 -20.11 -18.12
CA ASP A 726 -4.42 -21.03 -17.06
C ASP A 726 -4.82 -20.56 -15.65
N GLU A 727 -4.58 -21.43 -14.67
CA GLU A 727 -4.88 -21.17 -13.27
C GLU A 727 -4.06 -20.01 -12.73
N TRP A 728 -2.79 -19.90 -13.13
CA TRP A 728 -1.90 -18.83 -12.68
C TRP A 728 -2.42 -17.44 -13.11
N LEU A 729 -2.84 -17.29 -14.38
CA LEU A 729 -3.39 -16.02 -14.88
C LEU A 729 -4.72 -15.68 -14.18
N ALA A 730 -5.59 -16.67 -13.96
CA ALA A 730 -6.83 -16.47 -13.22
C ALA A 730 -6.57 -16.04 -11.76
N GLU A 731 -5.58 -16.63 -11.10
CA GLU A 731 -5.14 -16.29 -9.75
C GLU A 731 -4.54 -14.89 -9.66
N GLU A 732 -3.68 -14.48 -10.61
CA GLU A 732 -3.11 -13.13 -10.62
C GLU A 732 -4.20 -12.05 -10.80
N ILE A 733 -5.20 -12.31 -11.66
CA ILE A 733 -6.36 -11.41 -11.80
C ILE A 733 -7.16 -11.37 -10.49
N PHE A 734 -7.42 -12.53 -9.87
CA PHE A 734 -8.13 -12.61 -8.59
C PHE A 734 -7.39 -11.88 -7.46
N ARG A 735 -6.07 -12.05 -7.35
CA ARG A 735 -5.21 -11.35 -6.39
C ARG A 735 -5.33 -9.84 -6.54
N ALA A 736 -5.37 -9.33 -7.78
CA ALA A 736 -5.60 -7.90 -8.02
C ALA A 736 -6.97 -7.38 -7.56
N THR A 737 -8.00 -8.23 -7.53
CA THR A 737 -9.31 -7.86 -6.94
C THR A 737 -9.28 -7.79 -5.40
N CYS A 738 -8.28 -8.39 -4.77
CA CYS A 738 -8.11 -8.39 -3.32
C CYS A 738 -7.38 -7.15 -2.80
N ASP A 739 -6.65 -6.43 -3.67
CA ASP A 739 -5.87 -5.24 -3.30
C ASP A 739 -6.68 -4.11 -2.67
N PRO A 740 -6.04 -3.29 -1.81
CA PRO A 740 -6.71 -2.14 -1.22
C PRO A 740 -7.12 -1.18 -2.34
N GLY A 741 -8.37 -0.69 -2.30
CA GLY A 741 -8.90 0.22 -3.31
C GLY A 741 -9.47 -0.43 -4.58
N ALA A 742 -9.32 -1.75 -4.79
CA ALA A 742 -9.83 -2.42 -6.00
C ALA A 742 -11.33 -2.18 -6.27
N LEU A 743 -12.16 -2.26 -5.23
CA LEU A 743 -13.59 -1.94 -5.34
C LEU A 743 -13.84 -0.47 -5.68
N ALA A 744 -13.02 0.46 -5.17
CA ALA A 744 -13.15 1.88 -5.45
C ALA A 744 -12.81 2.19 -6.92
N VAL A 745 -11.74 1.58 -7.45
CA VAL A 745 -11.39 1.66 -8.87
C VAL A 745 -12.53 1.10 -9.72
N PHE A 746 -13.07 -0.07 -9.37
CA PHE A 746 -14.21 -0.65 -10.08
C PHE A 746 -15.44 0.27 -10.06
N ARG A 747 -15.74 0.88 -8.90
CA ARG A 747 -16.84 1.83 -8.76
C ARG A 747 -16.63 3.10 -9.60
N SER A 748 -15.38 3.53 -9.80
CA SER A 748 -15.07 4.72 -10.60
C SER A 748 -15.52 4.61 -12.05
N VAL A 749 -15.69 3.39 -12.59
CA VAL A 749 -16.19 3.13 -13.95
C VAL A 749 -17.56 3.79 -14.19
N PHE A 750 -18.42 3.87 -13.16
CA PHE A 750 -19.73 4.53 -13.26
C PHE A 750 -19.67 6.07 -13.31
N TYR A 751 -18.49 6.64 -13.05
CA TYR A 751 -18.26 8.08 -13.00
C TYR A 751 -17.22 8.54 -14.03
N LEU A 752 -16.78 7.66 -14.93
CA LEU A 752 -15.83 8.00 -15.99
C LEU A 752 -16.44 9.06 -16.93
N PRO A 753 -15.71 10.13 -17.26
CA PRO A 753 -16.11 11.05 -18.31
C PRO A 753 -16.30 10.32 -19.65
N LYS A 754 -17.16 10.86 -20.51
CA LYS A 754 -17.35 10.32 -21.86
C LYS A 754 -16.03 10.40 -22.64
N PRO A 755 -15.48 9.27 -23.14
CA PRO A 755 -14.22 9.28 -23.88
C PRO A 755 -14.40 9.84 -25.29
N LEU A 756 -13.31 10.35 -25.87
CA LEU A 756 -13.26 10.72 -27.29
C LEU A 756 -13.39 9.46 -28.18
N PRO A 757 -14.03 9.55 -29.36
CA PRO A 757 -14.10 8.41 -30.27
C PRO A 757 -12.73 7.98 -30.80
N LEU A 758 -12.54 6.67 -30.93
CA LEU A 758 -11.27 6.07 -31.36
C LEU A 758 -10.85 6.53 -32.75
N ASN A 759 -11.79 6.61 -33.70
CA ASN A 759 -11.50 7.09 -35.05
C ASN A 759 -11.04 8.55 -35.04
N HIS A 760 -11.57 9.39 -34.15
CA HIS A 760 -11.10 10.78 -34.02
C HIS A 760 -9.66 10.84 -33.51
N LEU A 761 -9.34 10.07 -32.47
CA LEU A 761 -7.97 9.98 -31.93
C LEU A 761 -6.95 9.55 -33.02
N VAL A 762 -7.30 8.53 -33.81
CA VAL A 762 -6.37 7.93 -34.79
C VAL A 762 -6.30 8.74 -36.10
N ARG A 763 -7.45 9.13 -36.67
CA ARG A 763 -7.56 9.82 -37.96
C ARG A 763 -7.19 11.29 -37.86
N ASP A 764 -7.70 11.99 -36.85
CA ASP A 764 -7.69 13.46 -36.84
C ASP A 764 -6.53 14.02 -36.01
N LEU A 765 -6.19 13.36 -34.89
CA LEU A 765 -5.18 13.83 -33.95
C LEU A 765 -3.81 13.16 -34.14
N TYR A 766 -3.74 11.83 -34.19
CA TYR A 766 -2.46 11.12 -34.35
C TYR A 766 -1.90 11.19 -35.79
N ARG A 767 -2.69 10.77 -36.78
CA ARG A 767 -2.34 10.73 -38.23
C ARG A 767 -1.13 9.86 -38.63
N GLY A 768 -0.34 9.36 -37.68
CA GLY A 768 0.79 8.46 -37.93
C GLY A 768 0.36 7.04 -38.34
N ARG A 769 1.32 6.18 -38.69
CA ARG A 769 1.03 4.79 -39.09
C ARG A 769 0.38 4.03 -37.94
N ALA A 770 -0.74 3.37 -38.23
CA ALA A 770 -1.45 2.55 -37.27
C ALA A 770 -1.69 1.14 -37.81
N LEU A 771 -1.37 0.14 -37.00
CA LEU A 771 -1.64 -1.27 -37.25
C LEU A 771 -2.74 -1.76 -36.31
N VAL A 772 -3.72 -2.48 -36.82
CA VAL A 772 -4.72 -3.20 -36.05
C VAL A 772 -4.45 -4.69 -36.18
N LEU A 773 -4.14 -5.34 -35.06
CA LEU A 773 -4.03 -6.80 -34.96
C LEU A 773 -5.30 -7.31 -34.28
N GLN A 774 -6.23 -7.83 -35.08
CA GLN A 774 -7.55 -8.24 -34.61
C GLN A 774 -7.66 -9.76 -34.58
N GLY A 775 -7.92 -10.32 -33.40
CA GLY A 775 -8.37 -11.70 -33.28
C GLY A 775 -9.71 -11.88 -33.98
N ALA A 776 -9.74 -12.72 -35.01
CA ALA A 776 -10.91 -12.92 -35.86
C ALA A 776 -12.04 -13.70 -35.19
N LYS A 777 -11.74 -14.36 -34.06
CA LYS A 777 -12.65 -15.15 -33.22
C LYS A 777 -12.92 -14.47 -31.87
N ASP A 778 -12.50 -13.22 -31.69
CA ASP A 778 -12.77 -12.48 -30.44
C ASP A 778 -14.29 -12.44 -30.18
N PRO A 779 -14.77 -12.96 -29.03
CA PRO A 779 -16.19 -13.04 -28.71
C PRO A 779 -16.82 -11.67 -28.45
N LEU A 780 -16.03 -10.60 -28.35
CA LEU A 780 -16.50 -9.27 -28.00
C LEU A 780 -16.75 -8.38 -29.23
N ASN A 781 -17.81 -7.58 -29.16
CA ASN A 781 -18.01 -6.35 -29.93
C ASN A 781 -17.92 -6.44 -31.47
N ASP A 782 -18.33 -7.57 -32.08
CA ASP A 782 -18.24 -7.77 -33.53
C ASP A 782 -16.84 -7.43 -34.07
N ALA A 783 -15.85 -8.20 -33.62
CA ALA A 783 -14.44 -8.05 -33.92
C ALA A 783 -14.14 -7.67 -35.38
N ARG A 784 -14.76 -8.39 -36.33
CA ARG A 784 -14.56 -8.18 -37.78
C ARG A 784 -15.19 -6.89 -38.27
N GLY A 785 -16.47 -6.67 -37.97
CA GLY A 785 -17.18 -5.47 -38.42
C GLY A 785 -16.57 -4.21 -37.84
N ARG A 786 -16.20 -4.25 -36.55
CA ARG A 786 -15.57 -3.13 -35.84
C ARG A 786 -14.18 -2.78 -36.39
N ALA A 787 -13.30 -3.76 -36.58
CA ALA A 787 -11.98 -3.51 -37.15
C ALA A 787 -12.09 -2.95 -38.58
N LYS A 788 -13.04 -3.47 -39.37
CA LYS A 788 -13.31 -2.96 -40.72
C LYS A 788 -13.84 -1.53 -40.69
N ALA A 789 -14.79 -1.21 -39.82
CA ALA A 789 -15.31 0.15 -39.65
C ALA A 789 -14.22 1.15 -39.25
N LEU A 790 -13.24 0.74 -38.43
CA LEU A 790 -12.10 1.59 -38.09
C LEU A 790 -11.21 1.85 -39.30
N GLN A 791 -10.90 0.81 -40.09
CA GLN A 791 -10.12 0.93 -41.32
C GLN A 791 -10.80 1.83 -42.34
N ASP A 792 -12.10 1.66 -42.54
CA ASP A 792 -12.89 2.47 -43.47
C ASP A 792 -12.98 3.93 -43.01
N SER A 793 -12.92 4.16 -41.69
CA SER A 793 -12.92 5.51 -41.12
C SER A 793 -11.54 6.17 -41.10
N CYS A 794 -10.43 5.42 -41.09
CA CYS A 794 -9.09 5.93 -40.85
C CYS A 794 -8.10 5.49 -41.95
N PRO A 795 -7.66 6.39 -42.85
CA PRO A 795 -6.82 6.02 -44.00
C PRO A 795 -5.40 5.58 -43.61
N ASN A 796 -4.95 5.91 -42.41
CA ASN A 796 -3.65 5.56 -41.84
C ASN A 796 -3.65 4.20 -41.12
N VAL A 797 -4.77 3.47 -41.12
CA VAL A 797 -4.93 2.20 -40.41
C VAL A 797 -4.83 1.01 -41.37
N THR A 798 -3.97 0.04 -41.04
CA THR A 798 -3.93 -1.28 -41.68
C THR A 798 -4.46 -2.34 -40.72
N VAL A 799 -5.40 -3.17 -41.16
CA VAL A 799 -5.97 -4.25 -40.34
C VAL A 799 -5.42 -5.60 -40.78
N HIS A 800 -4.96 -6.39 -39.82
CA HIS A 800 -4.62 -7.80 -39.98
C HIS A 800 -5.48 -8.65 -39.05
N PHE A 801 -6.15 -9.63 -39.63
CA PHE A 801 -6.92 -10.62 -38.88
C PHE A 801 -6.04 -11.82 -38.53
N LEU A 802 -6.06 -12.22 -37.27
CA LEU A 802 -5.32 -13.37 -36.74
C LEU A 802 -6.31 -14.46 -36.34
N ASP A 803 -5.93 -15.73 -36.47
CA ASP A 803 -6.77 -16.85 -36.00
C ASP A 803 -6.68 -17.01 -34.46
N ALA A 804 -7.22 -16.02 -33.76
CA ALA A 804 -7.16 -15.88 -32.31
C ALA A 804 -8.43 -15.21 -31.75
N GLY A 805 -8.62 -15.28 -30.44
CA GLY A 805 -9.65 -14.56 -29.70
C GLY A 805 -9.22 -13.19 -29.20
N HIS A 806 -9.50 -12.89 -27.92
CA HIS A 806 -9.33 -11.54 -27.36
C HIS A 806 -7.87 -11.17 -27.10
N CYS A 807 -6.99 -12.16 -26.92
CA CYS A 807 -5.57 -11.96 -26.62
C CYS A 807 -4.70 -12.57 -27.73
N PRO A 808 -4.69 -12.00 -28.95
CA PRO A 808 -3.98 -12.62 -30.08
C PRO A 808 -2.45 -12.65 -29.93
N HIS A 809 -1.89 -11.78 -29.10
CA HIS A 809 -0.47 -11.79 -28.74
C HIS A 809 -0.08 -13.02 -27.90
N ASP A 810 -1.05 -13.65 -27.26
CA ASP A 810 -0.88 -14.82 -26.40
C ASP A 810 -1.38 -16.10 -27.11
N GLU A 811 -2.53 -16.06 -27.77
CA GLU A 811 -3.10 -17.22 -28.50
C GLU A 811 -2.42 -17.51 -29.85
N ALA A 812 -1.89 -16.50 -30.54
CA ALA A 812 -1.24 -16.66 -31.84
C ALA A 812 0.11 -15.90 -31.91
N PRO A 813 1.06 -16.17 -30.98
CA PRO A 813 2.24 -15.34 -30.77
C PRO A 813 3.16 -15.30 -31.99
N ALA A 814 3.26 -16.38 -32.75
CA ALA A 814 4.11 -16.43 -33.95
C ALA A 814 3.59 -15.50 -35.07
N GLU A 815 2.29 -15.56 -35.36
CA GLU A 815 1.67 -14.71 -36.38
C GLU A 815 1.62 -13.24 -35.92
N PHE A 816 1.28 -13.03 -34.65
CA PHE A 816 1.31 -11.72 -34.01
C PHE A 816 2.69 -11.06 -34.11
N ASN A 817 3.73 -11.75 -33.65
CA ASN A 817 5.10 -11.23 -33.67
C ASN A 817 5.60 -10.97 -35.09
N LYS A 818 5.27 -11.83 -36.05
CA LYS A 818 5.60 -11.61 -37.45
C LYS A 818 4.98 -10.31 -37.99
N ALA A 819 3.70 -10.10 -37.76
CA ALA A 819 3.01 -8.90 -38.23
C ALA A 819 3.52 -7.63 -37.52
N LEU A 820 3.78 -7.72 -36.21
CA LEU A 820 4.35 -6.64 -35.42
C LEU A 820 5.75 -6.25 -35.92
N LEU A 821 6.65 -7.22 -36.09
CA LEU A 821 8.03 -6.95 -36.50
C LEU A 821 8.11 -6.28 -37.89
N VAL A 822 7.31 -6.73 -38.85
CA VAL A 822 7.20 -6.08 -40.17
C VAL A 822 6.79 -4.61 -40.02
N PHE A 823 5.79 -4.33 -39.18
CA PHE A 823 5.35 -2.96 -38.94
C PHE A 823 6.42 -2.12 -38.23
N VAL A 824 7.14 -2.68 -37.27
CA VAL A 824 8.25 -1.99 -36.59
C VAL A 824 9.37 -1.65 -37.58
N GLU A 825 9.80 -2.59 -38.42
CA GLU A 825 10.82 -2.36 -39.45
C GLU A 825 10.40 -1.25 -40.42
N GLU A 826 9.15 -1.29 -40.90
CA GLU A 826 8.61 -0.26 -41.78
C GLU A 826 8.51 1.12 -41.10
N ALA A 827 8.09 1.17 -39.83
CA ALA A 827 7.96 2.42 -39.08
C ALA A 827 9.35 3.06 -38.84
N VAL A 828 10.35 2.26 -38.46
CA VAL A 828 11.73 2.73 -38.27
C VAL A 828 12.35 3.17 -39.59
N HIS A 829 12.14 2.41 -40.67
CA HIS A 829 12.69 2.77 -41.98
C HIS A 829 12.06 4.05 -42.54
N ALA A 830 10.74 4.21 -42.42
CA ALA A 830 10.03 5.43 -42.84
C ALA A 830 10.56 6.67 -42.11
N GLN A 831 10.88 6.53 -40.82
CA GLN A 831 11.47 7.60 -40.02
C GLN A 831 12.88 7.96 -40.48
N ALA A 832 13.76 6.97 -40.66
CA ALA A 832 15.14 7.20 -41.13
C ALA A 832 15.16 7.92 -42.49
N VAL A 833 14.24 7.57 -43.39
CA VAL A 833 14.08 8.24 -44.68
C VAL A 833 13.57 9.68 -44.52
N ALA A 834 12.65 9.94 -43.59
CA ALA A 834 12.16 11.29 -43.32
C ALA A 834 13.24 12.19 -42.73
N GLU A 835 14.01 11.70 -41.76
CA GLU A 835 15.14 12.41 -41.14
C GLU A 835 16.23 12.70 -42.16
N HIS A 836 16.56 11.75 -43.03
CA HIS A 836 17.52 11.97 -44.12
C HIS A 836 17.06 13.06 -45.09
N LYS A 837 15.78 13.09 -45.46
CA LYS A 837 15.23 14.15 -46.33
C LYS A 837 15.29 15.54 -45.69
N VAL A 838 15.05 15.65 -44.38
CA VAL A 838 15.17 16.91 -43.65
C VAL A 838 16.63 17.35 -43.57
N ALA A 839 17.56 16.43 -43.28
CA ALA A 839 18.98 16.70 -43.20
C ALA A 839 19.62 17.08 -44.55
N VAL A 840 19.09 16.59 -45.66
CA VAL A 840 19.52 16.97 -47.02
C VAL A 840 18.93 18.33 -47.45
N ALA A 841 17.82 18.76 -46.84
CA ALA A 841 17.15 20.02 -47.14
C ALA A 841 17.63 21.22 -46.30
N ALA A 842 18.24 20.95 -45.13
CA ALA A 842 18.90 21.93 -44.27
C ALA A 842 20.36 22.12 -44.70
#